data_AF-A0A1S6HBF6-F1
#
_entry.id   AF-A0A1S6HBF6-F1
#
_cell.length_a   1.000
_cell.length_b   1.000
_cell.length_c   1.000
_cell.angle_alpha   90.00
_cell.angle_beta   90.00
_cell.angle_gamma   90.00
#
_symmetry.space_group_name_H-M   'P 1'
#
loop_
_entity.id
_entity.type
_entity.pdbx_description
1 polymer ?
#
loop_
_entity_poly.entity_id
_entity_poly.type
_entity_poly.pdbx_seq_one_letter_code
_entity_poly.pdbx_strand_id
1 'polypeptide(L)'
;MANKNMEQPESPDKKEQKKFEFKDLQSMEEYLAWKQSVPKEFRNVVEGTLQEQTLSVSSAEPLEGLASQFLRGFSDKLGNSEVELTDYDARVVNLLSHLTKIGTKEGYINAFELFKDNNISWSFKSNLYQFQVAPSLEWLSAKDTEELAKQVEEFVKDTTAKEVSSDDESESDLSNEDSISSMEAGAEKKEGKPKPHFLVKNFFGGYYKRFVKDELDIQTLKWKKPGNEFIDPKPEIISKLEKRIIFGNIKGGKEIAIPLPYGWSYEMDSIETDAPINSVEVTENQDHILYLKINQKGRFKYRIIIGSKERITDGGNQILEKLKINGDLPEELKDKIAEFKKENLQPLALARKVVRHIRDNLKYLTGLEGRKVFKKYKASGSKFFKKIWDIKQADCHVANTLAVRTLSEAGINSRFIEGYSVNDKDEDGNAVMHSGNRHAWLEVWDSVGKKWLRLDATPKGDPNVDQDAQEQELSDDAEGDYGENDSELMSEKEIRDKIKDSKSKSGGSGKKDKKLSDIAEENFAELAMCTSEQAKDFFRALERVREIEDNNGQSVVELLKDQWRKIIQDHRVEVSDYRGPVRMDEGDSLEDPISAKIDIKSGEFNPTGFEKEVKIEIVKSDFGGINIYFSFDLSGSMAWPDAVSGRSKADVQRDAALLFIDALMQCAFISRQEERPDSSLPIKIMVTLASDTGDVKLHLTDKWRPKEQWAFYSALTQLAKGGTPTHKTLEKIEIDFDKELVELNHKNIPDDKKPLHYTIEVSDGVPDDDDAAKAIHEKLKKKGMFVRSYIIGGEPYCEDSAPPLESFSQLPEVLSKDIINLFLKLKPRRIKQ
;
A
#
# COMPACT_ATOMS: atom_id res chain seq x y z
N MET A 1 71.57 17.32 -0.76
CA MET A 1 70.38 18.20 -0.73
C MET A 1 69.71 18.14 -2.09
N ALA A 2 68.63 17.37 -2.20
CA ALA A 2 67.63 17.44 -3.27
C ALA A 2 66.45 16.56 -2.83
N ASN A 3 65.44 17.17 -2.21
CA ASN A 3 64.16 16.54 -1.90
C ASN A 3 63.40 16.30 -3.21
N LYS A 4 63.10 15.04 -3.52
CA LYS A 4 62.03 14.66 -4.43
C LYS A 4 60.83 14.25 -3.57
N ASN A 5 59.87 15.16 -3.44
CA ASN A 5 58.53 14.83 -2.94
C ASN A 5 57.89 13.87 -3.95
N MET A 6 57.63 12.62 -3.53
CA MET A 6 56.60 11.79 -4.14
C MET A 6 55.30 12.16 -3.43
N GLU A 7 54.43 12.87 -4.15
CA GLU A 7 53.03 13.04 -3.77
C GLU A 7 52.38 11.65 -3.74
N GLN A 8 51.82 11.31 -2.59
CA GLN A 8 50.87 10.21 -2.47
C GLN A 8 49.58 10.61 -3.18
N PRO A 9 48.87 9.69 -3.88
CA PRO A 9 47.56 10.01 -4.41
C PRO A 9 46.63 10.30 -3.23
N GLU A 10 46.09 11.51 -3.21
CA GLU A 10 45.04 11.93 -2.30
C GLU A 10 43.88 10.93 -2.37
N SER A 11 43.48 10.43 -1.20
CA SER A 11 42.24 9.67 -1.03
C SER A 11 41.08 10.47 -1.61
N PRO A 12 40.11 9.85 -2.32
CA PRO A 12 38.93 10.57 -2.76
C PRO A 12 38.24 11.16 -1.53
N ASP A 13 38.11 12.48 -1.51
CA ASP A 13 37.39 13.23 -0.48
C ASP A 13 36.07 12.54 -0.18
N LYS A 14 35.92 12.04 1.05
CA LYS A 14 34.62 11.67 1.61
C LYS A 14 33.78 12.96 1.60
N LYS A 15 32.94 13.13 0.57
CA LYS A 15 31.86 14.10 0.61
C LYS A 15 31.01 13.76 1.83
N GLU A 16 31.09 14.58 2.88
CA GLU A 16 30.11 14.55 3.97
C GLU A 16 28.72 14.70 3.33
N GLN A 17 27.89 13.66 3.41
CA GLN A 17 26.48 13.75 3.02
C GLN A 17 25.85 14.87 3.86
N LYS A 18 25.44 15.96 3.20
CA LYS A 18 24.63 16.99 3.86
C LYS A 18 23.35 16.31 4.33
N LYS A 19 23.17 16.22 5.65
CA LYS A 19 21.95 15.68 6.25
C LYS A 19 20.80 16.62 5.91
N PHE A 20 19.78 16.12 5.21
CA PHE A 20 18.58 16.91 4.91
C PHE A 20 17.88 17.27 6.22
N GLU A 21 17.69 18.58 6.47
CA GLU A 21 17.01 19.08 7.66
C GLU A 21 15.61 19.58 7.30
N PHE A 22 14.60 19.04 7.97
CA PHE A 22 13.23 19.55 7.85
C PHE A 22 13.12 20.93 8.50
N LYS A 23 12.44 21.85 7.82
CA LYS A 23 12.29 23.25 8.25
C LYS A 23 11.50 23.39 9.55
N ASP A 24 10.47 22.57 9.72
CA ASP A 24 9.58 22.59 10.86
C ASP A 24 8.87 21.24 11.05
N LEU A 25 8.10 21.16 12.12
CA LEU A 25 7.33 19.97 12.48
C LEU A 25 6.22 19.65 11.47
N GLN A 26 5.63 20.69 10.86
CA GLN A 26 4.63 20.52 9.80
C GLN A 26 5.24 19.83 8.58
N SER A 27 6.44 20.24 8.17
CA SER A 27 7.18 19.63 7.07
C SER A 27 7.50 18.15 7.34
N MET A 28 7.75 17.78 8.61
CA MET A 28 7.94 16.37 9.00
C MET A 28 6.63 15.56 8.93
N GLU A 29 5.51 16.13 9.35
CA GLU A 29 4.19 15.47 9.31
C GLU A 29 3.66 15.34 7.87
N GLU A 30 3.85 16.35 7.03
CA GLU A 30 3.53 16.27 5.61
C GLU A 30 4.43 15.28 4.88
N TYR A 31 5.72 15.21 5.25
CA TYR A 31 6.61 14.19 4.70
C TYR A 31 6.18 12.77 5.12
N LEU A 32 5.68 12.57 6.34
CA LEU A 32 5.10 11.29 6.76
C LEU A 32 3.87 10.93 5.91
N ALA A 33 3.00 11.89 5.60
CA ALA A 33 1.86 11.67 4.70
C ALA A 33 2.31 11.39 3.25
N TRP A 34 3.35 12.07 2.77
CA TRP A 34 4.01 11.79 1.50
C TRP A 34 4.49 10.33 1.43
N LYS A 35 5.17 9.83 2.48
CA LYS A 35 5.61 8.43 2.56
C LYS A 35 4.46 7.42 2.49
N GLN A 36 3.30 7.76 3.05
CA GLN A 36 2.12 6.89 3.07
C GLN A 36 1.31 6.92 1.77
N SER A 37 1.38 8.02 1.03
CA SER A 37 0.52 8.29 -0.14
C SER A 37 1.21 8.10 -1.48
N VAL A 38 2.55 8.07 -1.51
CA VAL A 38 3.35 8.00 -2.74
C VAL A 38 4.21 6.73 -2.75
N PRO A 39 4.18 5.94 -3.85
CA PRO A 39 5.00 4.75 -4.00
C PRO A 39 6.49 5.02 -3.81
N LYS A 40 7.17 4.09 -3.14
CA LYS A 40 8.57 4.20 -2.73
C LYS A 40 9.49 4.50 -3.91
N GLU A 41 9.23 3.88 -5.04
CA GLU A 41 9.98 3.96 -6.29
C GLU A 41 10.04 5.41 -6.80
N PHE A 42 8.92 6.14 -6.76
CA PHE A 42 8.89 7.55 -7.14
C PHE A 42 9.47 8.46 -6.05
N ARG A 43 9.25 8.12 -4.77
CA ARG A 43 9.82 8.86 -3.64
C ARG A 43 11.36 8.89 -3.72
N ASN A 44 11.99 7.75 -3.99
CA ASN A 44 13.45 7.63 -4.11
C ASN A 44 14.02 8.57 -5.19
N VAL A 45 13.34 8.73 -6.32
CA VAL A 45 13.77 9.64 -7.40
C VAL A 45 13.78 11.10 -6.93
N VAL A 46 12.71 11.54 -6.26
CA VAL A 46 12.58 12.90 -5.75
C VAL A 46 13.56 13.14 -4.59
N GLU A 47 13.57 12.23 -3.62
CA GLU A 47 14.36 12.35 -2.38
C GLU A 47 15.87 12.27 -2.64
N GLY A 48 16.32 11.35 -3.51
CA GLY A 48 17.72 11.25 -3.91
C GLY A 48 18.26 12.52 -4.56
N THR A 49 17.42 13.21 -5.34
CA THR A 49 17.78 14.50 -5.96
C THR A 49 17.85 15.63 -4.94
N LEU A 50 16.98 15.63 -3.92
CA LEU A 50 17.01 16.62 -2.84
C LEU A 50 18.23 16.48 -1.91
N GLN A 51 18.84 15.30 -1.83
CA GLN A 51 20.04 15.04 -1.03
C GLN A 51 21.36 15.46 -1.72
N GLU A 52 21.32 16.05 -2.92
CA GLU A 52 22.51 16.31 -3.76
C GLU A 52 23.37 15.05 -3.97
N GLN A 53 22.82 13.86 -3.75
CA GLN A 53 23.47 12.63 -4.11
C GLN A 53 23.38 12.53 -5.62
N THR A 54 24.53 12.37 -6.30
CA THR A 54 24.49 11.67 -7.58
C THR A 54 23.83 10.35 -7.26
N LEU A 55 22.57 10.20 -7.67
CA LEU A 55 21.98 8.89 -7.85
C LEU A 55 22.96 8.15 -8.75
N SER A 56 23.86 7.39 -8.13
CA SER A 56 24.07 6.03 -8.57
C SER A 56 22.69 5.40 -8.46
N VAL A 57 21.83 5.67 -9.46
CA VAL A 57 21.04 4.58 -10.04
C VAL A 57 22.09 3.50 -10.16
N SER A 58 22.02 2.49 -9.28
CA SER A 58 22.99 1.40 -9.26
C SER A 58 23.24 0.98 -10.69
N SER A 59 24.43 0.45 -10.94
CA SER A 59 24.94 -0.27 -12.13
C SER A 59 24.00 -1.34 -12.76
N ALA A 60 22.72 -1.00 -12.88
CA ALA A 60 21.59 -1.67 -13.45
C ALA A 60 21.09 -0.75 -14.59
N GLU A 61 21.94 -0.56 -15.59
CA GLU A 61 21.42 -0.30 -16.94
C GLU A 61 20.63 -1.53 -17.40
N PRO A 62 19.59 -1.37 -18.24
CA PRO A 62 18.31 -0.74 -17.97
C PRO A 62 17.26 -1.79 -17.54
N LEU A 63 16.32 -1.38 -16.67
CA LEU A 63 15.00 -2.01 -16.57
C LEU A 63 14.23 -1.71 -17.87
N GLU A 64 13.93 -2.72 -18.68
CA GLU A 64 13.43 -2.53 -20.05
C GLU A 64 11.95 -2.06 -20.14
N GLY A 65 11.19 -2.10 -19.05
CA GLY A 65 9.78 -1.66 -19.02
C GLY A 65 9.58 -0.13 -19.13
N LEU A 66 8.49 0.28 -19.77
CA LEU A 66 8.10 1.68 -19.98
C LEU A 66 7.92 2.46 -18.68
N ALA A 67 7.38 1.84 -17.63
CA ALA A 67 7.22 2.50 -16.32
C ALA A 67 8.59 2.81 -15.69
N SER A 68 9.55 1.90 -15.84
CA SER A 68 10.92 2.09 -15.36
C SER A 68 11.68 3.13 -16.18
N GLN A 69 11.53 3.10 -17.51
CA GLN A 69 12.03 4.14 -18.40
C GLN A 69 11.46 5.52 -18.04
N PHE A 70 10.18 5.60 -17.66
CA PHE A 70 9.58 6.85 -17.22
C PHE A 70 10.16 7.36 -15.90
N LEU A 71 10.34 6.50 -14.89
CA LEU A 71 10.99 6.91 -13.62
C LEU A 71 12.42 7.41 -13.84
N ARG A 72 13.18 6.74 -14.72
CA ARG A 72 14.54 7.16 -15.08
C ARG A 72 14.55 8.49 -15.85
N GLY A 73 13.72 8.62 -16.89
CA GLY A 73 13.61 9.87 -17.64
C GLY A 73 13.09 11.02 -16.76
N PHE A 74 12.23 10.71 -15.78
CA PHE A 74 11.80 11.66 -14.77
C PHE A 74 12.98 12.11 -13.90
N SER A 75 13.78 11.16 -13.40
CA SER A 75 15.00 11.43 -12.64
C SER A 75 15.99 12.29 -13.44
N ASP A 76 16.22 11.97 -14.71
CA ASP A 76 17.11 12.73 -15.59
C ASP A 76 16.64 14.18 -15.77
N LYS A 77 15.34 14.38 -15.99
CA LYS A 77 14.73 15.73 -16.08
C LYS A 77 14.73 16.49 -14.76
N LEU A 78 14.63 15.79 -13.63
CA LEU A 78 14.74 16.39 -12.30
C LEU A 78 16.18 16.84 -12.01
N GLY A 79 17.16 16.02 -12.42
CA GLY A 79 18.59 16.33 -12.31
C GLY A 79 19.00 17.51 -13.21
N ASN A 80 18.63 17.44 -14.49
CA ASN A 80 18.91 18.45 -15.51
C ASN A 80 17.73 18.61 -16.48
N SER A 81 17.07 19.77 -16.42
CA SER A 81 15.87 20.10 -17.21
C SER A 81 16.09 20.07 -18.73
N GLU A 82 17.33 20.27 -19.18
CA GLU A 82 17.71 20.34 -20.61
C GLU A 82 18.11 18.98 -21.21
N VAL A 83 18.10 17.88 -20.44
CA VAL A 83 18.48 16.56 -20.97
C VAL A 83 17.58 16.14 -22.12
N GLU A 84 18.19 15.78 -23.26
CA GLU A 84 17.47 15.16 -24.36
C GLU A 84 17.19 13.69 -24.04
N LEU A 85 15.93 13.28 -24.18
CA LEU A 85 15.47 11.92 -23.86
C LEU A 85 15.53 11.00 -25.09
N THR A 86 16.60 11.07 -25.88
CA THR A 86 16.72 10.33 -27.16
C THR A 86 16.79 8.82 -27.00
N ASP A 87 17.20 8.35 -25.82
CA ASP A 87 17.39 6.93 -25.52
C ASP A 87 16.15 6.27 -24.89
N TYR A 88 15.01 6.97 -24.87
CA TYR A 88 13.76 6.54 -24.24
C TYR A 88 12.67 6.25 -25.28
N ASP A 89 11.73 5.35 -24.95
CA ASP A 89 10.56 5.09 -25.78
C ASP A 89 9.74 6.38 -26.03
N ALA A 90 9.27 6.59 -27.27
CA ALA A 90 8.54 7.79 -27.66
C ALA A 90 7.30 8.07 -26.79
N ARG A 91 6.64 7.03 -26.28
CA ARG A 91 5.49 7.14 -25.35
C ARG A 91 5.92 7.76 -24.02
N VAL A 92 7.06 7.33 -23.50
CA VAL A 92 7.67 7.84 -22.27
C VAL A 92 8.09 9.29 -22.45
N VAL A 93 8.77 9.60 -23.56
CA VAL A 93 9.20 10.97 -23.91
C VAL A 93 8.02 11.92 -23.97
N ASN A 94 6.90 11.50 -24.59
CA ASN A 94 5.71 12.32 -24.70
C ASN A 94 5.12 12.66 -23.33
N LEU A 95 4.94 11.66 -22.45
CA LEU A 95 4.41 11.87 -21.10
C LEU A 95 5.32 12.78 -20.26
N LEU A 96 6.64 12.60 -20.32
CA LEU A 96 7.60 13.46 -19.63
C LEU A 96 7.59 14.89 -20.17
N SER A 97 7.36 15.07 -21.48
CA SER A 97 7.27 16.39 -22.09
C SER A 97 6.09 17.21 -21.58
N HIS A 98 4.94 16.57 -21.31
CA HIS A 98 3.76 17.26 -20.76
C HIS A 98 4.00 17.81 -19.36
N LEU A 99 4.84 17.13 -18.56
CA LEU A 99 5.20 17.57 -17.21
C LEU A 99 6.08 18.82 -17.18
N THR A 100 6.73 19.17 -18.31
CA THR A 100 7.48 20.43 -18.43
C THR A 100 6.58 21.65 -18.63
N LYS A 101 5.31 21.46 -19.04
CA LYS A 101 4.37 22.52 -19.39
C LYS A 101 2.95 22.21 -18.91
N ILE A 102 2.76 22.15 -17.60
CA ILE A 102 1.42 21.96 -17.01
C ILE A 102 0.68 23.29 -17.03
N GLY A 103 -0.50 23.31 -17.67
CA GLY A 103 -1.34 24.51 -17.76
C GLY A 103 -1.99 24.88 -16.42
N THR A 104 -1.81 26.13 -16.01
CA THR A 104 -2.45 26.75 -14.82
C THR A 104 -3.19 28.01 -15.23
N LYS A 105 -4.00 28.56 -14.31
CA LYS A 105 -4.72 29.84 -14.54
C LYS A 105 -3.80 31.03 -14.81
N GLU A 106 -2.53 30.94 -14.41
CA GLU A 106 -1.54 32.03 -14.50
C GLU A 106 -0.43 31.77 -15.54
N GLY A 107 -0.48 30.63 -16.25
CA GLY A 107 0.53 30.25 -17.25
C GLY A 107 0.91 28.78 -17.19
N TYR A 108 2.15 28.45 -17.56
CA TYR A 108 2.67 27.09 -17.51
C TYR A 108 3.62 26.91 -16.34
N ILE A 109 3.50 25.80 -15.62
CA ILE A 109 4.43 25.39 -14.56
C ILE A 109 5.20 24.14 -15.00
N ASN A 110 6.45 24.06 -14.56
CA ASN A 110 7.31 22.91 -14.76
C ASN A 110 7.26 22.02 -13.51
N ALA A 111 6.69 20.82 -13.62
CA ALA A 111 6.58 19.90 -12.48
C ALA A 111 7.96 19.53 -11.89
N PHE A 112 8.98 19.38 -12.73
CA PHE A 112 10.32 18.99 -12.29
C PHE A 112 10.93 20.05 -11.36
N GLU A 113 10.73 21.33 -11.67
CA GLU A 113 11.18 22.44 -10.81
C GLU A 113 10.46 22.44 -9.46
N LEU A 114 9.16 22.13 -9.45
CA LEU A 114 8.37 22.07 -8.21
C LEU A 114 8.74 20.89 -7.31
N PHE A 115 9.07 19.73 -7.89
CA PHE A 115 9.57 18.59 -7.12
C PHE A 115 10.98 18.84 -6.56
N LYS A 116 11.83 19.57 -7.29
CA LYS A 116 13.19 19.94 -6.89
C LYS A 116 13.24 21.07 -5.85
N ASP A 117 12.20 21.91 -5.76
CA ASP A 117 12.18 23.04 -4.84
C ASP A 117 11.96 22.59 -3.37
N ASN A 118 12.87 22.99 -2.49
CA ASN A 118 12.81 22.76 -1.05
C ASN A 118 11.79 23.66 -0.33
N ASN A 119 11.24 24.68 -1.00
CA ASN A 119 10.25 25.61 -0.45
C ASN A 119 8.80 25.17 -0.71
N ILE A 120 8.60 24.19 -1.59
CA ILE A 120 7.30 23.61 -1.85
C ILE A 120 6.97 22.56 -0.79
N SER A 121 5.75 22.64 -0.25
CA SER A 121 5.25 21.74 0.80
C SER A 121 5.17 20.30 0.30
N TRP A 122 5.38 19.33 1.20
CA TRP A 122 5.29 17.91 0.83
C TRP A 122 3.86 17.54 0.47
N SER A 123 2.87 18.18 1.09
CA SER A 123 1.45 18.07 0.74
C SER A 123 1.17 18.50 -0.71
N PHE A 124 1.82 19.56 -1.20
CA PHE A 124 1.68 19.98 -2.59
C PHE A 124 2.40 19.01 -3.55
N LYS A 125 3.58 18.51 -3.18
CA LYS A 125 4.27 17.46 -3.96
C LYS A 125 3.42 16.20 -4.08
N SER A 126 2.75 15.76 -3.00
CA SER A 126 1.80 14.63 -3.03
C SER A 126 0.68 14.85 -4.03
N ASN A 127 0.05 16.04 -4.01
CA ASN A 127 -1.01 16.36 -4.96
C ASN A 127 -0.49 16.37 -6.41
N LEU A 128 0.68 16.97 -6.63
CA LEU A 128 1.31 17.01 -7.96
C LEU A 128 1.58 15.59 -8.47
N TYR A 129 2.06 14.69 -7.61
CA TYR A 129 2.22 13.28 -7.94
C TYR A 129 0.88 12.64 -8.31
N GLN A 130 -0.13 12.72 -7.45
CA GLN A 130 -1.43 12.07 -7.65
C GLN A 130 -2.12 12.50 -8.95
N PHE A 131 -2.05 13.78 -9.31
CA PHE A 131 -2.80 14.29 -10.46
C PHE A 131 -2.02 14.30 -11.77
N GLN A 132 -0.68 14.33 -11.73
CA GLN A 132 0.13 14.52 -12.95
C GLN A 132 1.03 13.32 -13.25
N VAL A 133 1.53 12.63 -12.23
CA VAL A 133 2.52 11.56 -12.39
C VAL A 133 1.87 10.18 -12.28
N ALA A 134 1.03 9.95 -11.25
CA ALA A 134 0.41 8.66 -10.99
C ALA A 134 -0.37 8.10 -12.19
N PRO A 135 -1.22 8.88 -12.90
CA PRO A 135 -1.95 8.35 -14.06
C PRO A 135 -1.04 7.86 -15.19
N SER A 136 0.09 8.55 -15.39
CA SER A 136 1.10 8.17 -16.39
C SER A 136 1.80 6.88 -16.00
N LEU A 137 2.22 6.75 -14.74
CA LEU A 137 2.85 5.53 -14.22
C LEU A 137 1.91 4.33 -14.25
N GLU A 138 0.65 4.51 -13.86
CA GLU A 138 -0.36 3.44 -13.89
C GLU A 138 -0.61 2.94 -15.32
N TRP A 139 -0.73 3.86 -16.28
CA TRP A 139 -0.90 3.52 -17.69
C TRP A 139 0.31 2.77 -18.26
N LEU A 140 1.53 3.24 -17.97
CA LEU A 140 2.76 2.58 -18.42
C LEU A 140 2.92 1.20 -17.77
N SER A 141 2.59 1.06 -16.49
CA SER A 141 2.66 -0.23 -15.78
C SER A 141 1.67 -1.25 -16.35
N ALA A 142 0.47 -0.80 -16.72
CA ALA A 142 -0.50 -1.65 -17.41
C ALA A 142 0.03 -2.11 -18.77
N LYS A 143 0.70 -1.22 -19.52
CA LYS A 143 1.33 -1.57 -20.80
C LYS A 143 2.49 -2.54 -20.64
N ASP A 144 3.34 -2.35 -19.64
CA ASP A 144 4.40 -3.30 -19.30
C ASP A 144 3.82 -4.67 -18.97
N THR A 145 2.70 -4.72 -18.23
CA THR A 145 2.01 -5.98 -17.90
C THR A 145 1.43 -6.66 -19.14
N GLU A 146 0.82 -5.90 -20.06
CA GLU A 146 0.32 -6.43 -21.34
C GLU A 146 1.46 -6.94 -22.24
N GLU A 147 2.57 -6.21 -22.32
CA GLU A 147 3.72 -6.60 -23.13
C GLU A 147 4.42 -7.84 -22.55
N LEU A 148 4.54 -7.91 -21.22
CA LEU A 148 4.98 -9.10 -20.52
C LEU A 148 4.07 -10.30 -20.84
N ALA A 149 2.74 -10.13 -20.82
CA ALA A 149 1.81 -11.21 -21.16
C ALA A 149 1.97 -11.70 -22.62
N LYS A 150 2.17 -10.79 -23.58
CA LYS A 150 2.40 -11.14 -25.00
C LYS A 150 3.72 -11.88 -25.22
N GLN A 151 4.80 -11.39 -24.63
CA GLN A 151 6.12 -12.05 -24.74
C GLN A 151 6.13 -13.43 -24.08
N VAL A 152 5.28 -13.64 -23.08
CA VAL A 152 5.08 -14.95 -22.46
C VAL A 152 4.39 -15.92 -23.42
N GLU A 153 3.42 -15.49 -24.22
CA GLU A 153 2.82 -16.32 -25.27
C GLU A 153 3.83 -16.72 -26.37
N GLU A 154 4.77 -15.83 -26.71
CA GLU A 154 5.83 -16.11 -27.68
C GLU A 154 6.89 -17.08 -27.14
N PHE A 155 7.30 -16.95 -25.88
CA PHE A 155 8.24 -17.88 -25.24
C PHE A 155 7.66 -19.30 -25.15
N VAL A 156 6.37 -19.43 -24.81
CA VAL A 156 5.67 -20.73 -24.82
C VAL A 156 5.71 -21.36 -26.21
N LYS A 157 5.44 -20.58 -27.26
CA LYS A 157 5.49 -21.04 -28.66
C LYS A 157 6.88 -21.47 -29.11
N ASP A 158 7.93 -20.68 -28.81
CA ASP A 158 9.30 -20.98 -29.27
C ASP A 158 9.93 -22.17 -28.53
N THR A 159 9.49 -22.43 -27.29
CA THR A 159 9.99 -23.58 -26.50
C THR A 159 9.28 -24.89 -26.86
N THR A 160 7.99 -24.87 -27.24
CA THR A 160 7.32 -26.04 -27.85
C THR A 160 7.94 -26.45 -29.19
N ALA A 161 8.63 -25.53 -29.89
CA ALA A 161 9.29 -25.82 -31.15
C ALA A 161 10.72 -26.39 -30.98
N LYS A 162 11.38 -26.19 -29.83
CA LYS A 162 12.79 -26.58 -29.60
C LYS A 162 13.03 -27.80 -28.70
N GLU A 163 12.04 -28.31 -27.98
CA GLU A 163 12.18 -29.53 -27.15
C GLU A 163 11.44 -30.75 -27.73
N VAL A 164 11.92 -31.24 -28.87
CA VAL A 164 11.86 -32.66 -29.24
C VAL A 164 13.30 -33.14 -29.44
N SER A 165 14.08 -33.19 -28.36
CA SER A 165 15.23 -34.09 -28.16
C SER A 165 16.13 -33.59 -27.02
N SER A 166 15.98 -34.17 -25.83
CA SER A 166 17.11 -34.62 -24.99
C SER A 166 16.57 -35.24 -23.71
N ASP A 167 16.50 -36.58 -23.72
CA ASP A 167 16.55 -37.38 -22.52
C ASP A 167 17.96 -37.21 -21.90
N ASP A 168 18.12 -36.32 -20.93
CA ASP A 168 19.30 -36.28 -20.07
C ASP A 168 18.90 -36.34 -18.59
N GLU A 169 19.31 -37.43 -17.95
CA GLU A 169 18.99 -37.85 -16.57
C GLU A 169 19.82 -37.14 -15.48
N SER A 170 20.46 -36.00 -15.74
CA SER A 170 21.39 -35.38 -14.76
C SER A 170 20.99 -33.99 -14.25
N GLU A 171 19.69 -33.67 -14.16
CA GLU A 171 19.25 -32.50 -13.40
C GLU A 171 19.13 -32.87 -11.92
N SER A 172 19.98 -32.24 -11.10
CA SER A 172 19.96 -32.36 -9.64
C SER A 172 18.53 -32.18 -9.12
N ASP A 173 18.05 -33.13 -8.31
CA ASP A 173 16.74 -33.05 -7.68
C ASP A 173 16.58 -31.66 -7.03
N LEU A 174 15.72 -30.81 -7.61
CA LEU A 174 15.40 -29.50 -7.03
C LEU A 174 14.70 -29.64 -5.68
N SER A 175 14.18 -30.83 -5.37
CA SER A 175 13.69 -31.24 -4.06
C SER A 175 14.80 -31.63 -3.07
N ASN A 176 16.08 -31.61 -3.47
CA ASN A 176 17.17 -32.01 -2.59
C ASN A 176 17.40 -30.88 -1.57
N GLU A 177 16.89 -31.10 -0.37
CA GLU A 177 16.93 -30.15 0.75
C GLU A 177 18.27 -30.17 1.50
N ASP A 178 19.19 -31.07 1.13
CA ASP A 178 20.51 -31.18 1.77
C ASP A 178 21.38 -29.95 1.48
N SER A 179 21.80 -29.26 2.54
CA SER A 179 22.80 -28.18 2.43
C SER A 179 24.17 -28.80 2.18
N ILE A 180 24.88 -28.33 1.16
CA ILE A 180 26.25 -28.78 0.87
C ILE A 180 27.12 -27.54 0.75
N SER A 181 28.17 -27.46 1.58
CA SER A 181 29.17 -26.40 1.51
C SER A 181 29.87 -26.42 0.14
N SER A 182 30.13 -25.24 -0.42
CA SER A 182 30.94 -25.09 -1.64
C SER A 182 32.37 -25.59 -1.44
N MET A 183 32.85 -25.60 -0.18
CA MET A 183 34.09 -26.26 0.20
C MET A 183 33.98 -27.80 0.13
N GLU A 184 32.80 -28.41 0.20
CA GLU A 184 32.61 -29.86 0.02
C GLU A 184 32.38 -30.23 -1.46
N ALA A 185 31.48 -29.51 -2.15
CA ALA A 185 31.13 -29.77 -3.55
C ALA A 185 32.26 -29.39 -4.53
N GLY A 186 33.03 -28.34 -4.20
CA GLY A 186 33.97 -27.69 -5.11
C GLY A 186 33.28 -26.71 -6.06
N ALA A 187 34.03 -25.73 -6.58
CA ALA A 187 33.54 -24.83 -7.62
C ALA A 187 33.20 -25.63 -8.89
N GLU A 188 32.04 -25.39 -9.48
CA GLU A 188 31.64 -25.99 -10.75
C GLU A 188 32.64 -25.64 -11.86
N LYS A 189 32.82 -26.58 -12.79
CA LYS A 189 33.65 -26.36 -13.98
C LYS A 189 32.98 -25.30 -14.87
N LYS A 190 33.69 -24.22 -15.17
CA LYS A 190 33.31 -23.15 -16.11
C LYS A 190 33.31 -23.59 -17.59
N GLU A 191 32.74 -24.76 -17.92
CA GLU A 191 32.55 -25.16 -19.32
C GLU A 191 31.07 -25.21 -19.65
N GLY A 192 30.56 -24.10 -20.22
CA GLY A 192 29.17 -23.93 -20.65
C GLY A 192 28.39 -22.87 -19.85
N LYS A 193 27.31 -22.32 -20.45
CA LYS A 193 26.35 -21.48 -19.73
C LYS A 193 25.67 -22.34 -18.64
N PRO A 194 25.63 -21.90 -17.37
CA PRO A 194 25.02 -22.66 -16.29
C PRO A 194 23.52 -22.88 -16.56
N LYS A 195 23.01 -24.07 -16.26
CA LYS A 195 21.58 -24.38 -16.42
C LYS A 195 20.77 -23.65 -15.34
N PRO A 196 19.74 -22.84 -15.71
CA PRO A 196 18.90 -22.14 -14.74
C PRO A 196 17.99 -23.11 -13.99
N HIS A 197 17.94 -22.99 -12.65
CA HIS A 197 16.90 -23.63 -11.83
C HIS A 197 15.64 -22.78 -11.78
N PHE A 198 15.81 -21.46 -11.65
CA PHE A 198 14.75 -20.46 -11.69
C PHE A 198 15.23 -19.28 -12.52
N LEU A 199 14.31 -18.64 -13.22
CA LEU A 199 14.57 -17.45 -14.01
C LEU A 199 13.55 -16.38 -13.64
N VAL A 200 14.01 -15.19 -13.29
CA VAL A 200 13.16 -14.04 -13.00
C VAL A 200 13.31 -13.03 -14.12
N LYS A 201 12.24 -12.85 -14.88
CA LYS A 201 12.22 -11.93 -16.01
C LYS A 201 12.10 -10.49 -15.53
N ASN A 202 12.87 -9.63 -16.19
CA ASN A 202 13.32 -8.32 -15.72
C ASN A 202 14.16 -8.47 -14.46
N PHE A 203 15.47 -8.23 -14.59
CA PHE A 203 16.43 -8.40 -13.53
C PHE A 203 15.99 -7.76 -12.20
N PHE A 204 16.10 -8.54 -11.13
CA PHE A 204 16.06 -8.06 -9.75
C PHE A 204 17.20 -8.77 -8.99
N GLY A 205 18.16 -8.00 -8.52
CA GLY A 205 19.33 -8.52 -7.81
C GLY A 205 19.03 -8.78 -6.32
N GLY A 206 19.96 -9.45 -5.64
CA GLY A 206 19.92 -9.65 -4.20
C GLY A 206 19.63 -11.09 -3.76
N TYR A 207 19.10 -11.22 -2.54
CA TYR A 207 18.97 -12.51 -1.85
C TYR A 207 17.57 -13.09 -2.03
N TYR A 208 17.52 -14.28 -2.60
CA TYR A 208 16.30 -15.04 -2.82
C TYR A 208 16.22 -16.19 -1.81
N LYS A 209 15.39 -16.01 -0.78
CA LYS A 209 15.22 -16.96 0.32
C LYS A 209 14.48 -18.19 -0.17
N ARG A 210 15.01 -19.39 0.16
CA ARG A 210 14.41 -20.67 -0.26
C ARG A 210 14.13 -21.62 0.89
N PHE A 211 15.06 -21.78 1.83
CA PHE A 211 14.93 -22.71 2.95
C PHE A 211 15.35 -22.05 4.26
N VAL A 212 14.62 -22.35 5.33
CA VAL A 212 14.99 -22.06 6.71
C VAL A 212 15.42 -23.36 7.38
N LYS A 213 16.54 -23.35 8.10
CA LYS A 213 17.12 -24.52 8.78
C LYS A 213 17.44 -24.20 10.23
N ASP A 214 17.20 -25.17 11.10
CA ASP A 214 17.22 -25.00 12.56
C ASP A 214 18.06 -26.04 13.31
N GLU A 215 18.43 -27.15 12.67
CA GLU A 215 19.25 -28.21 13.26
C GLU A 215 20.54 -28.46 12.44
N LEU A 216 21.69 -28.38 13.10
CA LEU A 216 22.97 -28.80 12.51
C LEU A 216 23.34 -30.19 13.01
N ASP A 217 23.49 -31.14 12.08
CA ASP A 217 24.10 -32.43 12.38
C ASP A 217 25.63 -32.31 12.36
N ILE A 218 26.24 -32.36 13.55
CA ILE A 218 27.68 -32.19 13.73
C ILE A 218 28.54 -33.32 13.12
N GLN A 219 27.95 -34.49 12.83
CA GLN A 219 28.67 -35.61 12.23
C GLN A 219 28.78 -35.46 10.71
N THR A 220 27.67 -35.05 10.10
CA THR A 220 27.59 -34.87 8.65
C THR A 220 27.97 -33.45 8.21
N LEU A 221 27.94 -32.48 9.15
CA LEU A 221 28.03 -31.04 8.93
C LEU A 221 26.95 -30.49 7.99
N LYS A 222 25.79 -31.17 7.95
CA LYS A 222 24.63 -30.78 7.16
C LYS A 222 23.56 -30.16 8.05
N TRP A 223 22.99 -29.07 7.56
CA TRP A 223 21.81 -28.47 8.15
C TRP A 223 20.55 -29.21 7.72
N LYS A 224 19.70 -29.52 8.69
CA LYS A 224 18.37 -30.09 8.51
C LYS A 224 17.31 -29.00 8.69
N LYS A 225 16.22 -29.18 7.96
CA LYS A 225 15.04 -28.35 7.99
C LYS A 225 14.01 -28.97 8.97
N PRO A 226 13.22 -28.17 9.70
CA PRO A 226 12.09 -28.68 10.45
C PRO A 226 11.02 -29.26 9.51
N GLY A 227 10.11 -30.10 10.02
CA GLY A 227 8.96 -30.55 9.23
C GLY A 227 8.14 -29.36 8.72
N ASN A 228 7.67 -29.40 7.47
CA ASN A 228 6.77 -28.37 6.95
C ASN A 228 5.40 -28.50 7.61
N GLU A 229 4.94 -27.42 8.26
CA GLU A 229 3.54 -27.22 8.62
C GLU A 229 2.93 -26.31 7.57
N PHE A 230 2.20 -26.89 6.63
CA PHE A 230 1.58 -26.15 5.54
C PHE A 230 0.29 -25.45 5.98
N ILE A 231 0.17 -24.21 5.55
CA ILE A 231 -0.99 -23.33 5.71
C ILE A 231 -1.41 -22.82 4.34
N ASP A 232 -2.72 -22.56 4.21
CA ASP A 232 -3.24 -21.92 3.00
C ASP A 232 -2.66 -20.51 2.90
N PRO A 233 -2.07 -20.14 1.75
CA PRO A 233 -1.48 -18.84 1.57
C PRO A 233 -2.54 -17.75 1.66
N LYS A 234 -2.19 -16.64 2.31
CA LYS A 234 -3.09 -15.48 2.40
C LYS A 234 -2.93 -14.60 1.16
N PRO A 235 -4.01 -14.05 0.60
CA PRO A 235 -3.90 -13.10 -0.49
C PRO A 235 -3.16 -11.84 0.00
N GLU A 236 -2.02 -11.55 -0.61
CA GLU A 236 -1.24 -10.35 -0.36
C GLU A 236 -1.32 -9.40 -1.57
N ILE A 237 -1.35 -8.10 -1.32
CA ILE A 237 -1.35 -7.08 -2.36
C ILE A 237 0.10 -6.75 -2.72
N ILE A 238 0.48 -6.99 -3.97
CA ILE A 238 1.81 -6.71 -4.51
C ILE A 238 1.83 -5.38 -5.26
N SER A 239 2.95 -4.64 -5.20
CA SER A 239 3.19 -3.40 -5.94
C SER A 239 3.02 -3.63 -7.43
N LYS A 240 2.25 -2.76 -8.09
CA LYS A 240 2.06 -2.79 -9.55
C LYS A 240 3.33 -2.38 -10.31
N LEU A 241 4.24 -1.64 -9.68
CA LEU A 241 5.47 -1.11 -10.30
C LEU A 241 6.61 -2.15 -10.28
N GLU A 242 6.61 -3.04 -9.29
CA GLU A 242 7.68 -4.01 -9.06
C GLU A 242 7.27 -5.44 -9.46
N LYS A 243 6.22 -5.60 -10.28
CA LYS A 243 5.84 -6.91 -10.80
C LYS A 243 6.96 -7.51 -11.66
N ARG A 244 7.25 -8.79 -11.43
CA ARG A 244 8.19 -9.64 -12.17
C ARG A 244 7.55 -11.00 -12.38
N ILE A 245 8.13 -11.81 -13.25
CA ILE A 245 7.67 -13.18 -13.50
C ILE A 245 8.79 -14.14 -13.19
N ILE A 246 8.54 -15.08 -12.29
CA ILE A 246 9.43 -16.20 -12.03
C ILE A 246 9.00 -17.42 -12.84
N PHE A 247 9.95 -18.04 -13.52
CA PHE A 247 9.79 -19.24 -14.34
C PHE A 247 10.60 -20.39 -13.75
N GLY A 248 10.09 -21.60 -13.91
CA GLY A 248 10.84 -22.81 -13.61
C GLY A 248 10.20 -24.09 -14.14
N ASN A 249 10.93 -25.18 -13.95
CA ASN A 249 10.48 -26.53 -14.26
C ASN A 249 10.24 -27.29 -12.97
N ILE A 250 9.13 -28.03 -12.90
CA ILE A 250 8.79 -28.89 -11.76
C ILE A 250 8.54 -30.32 -12.24
N LYS A 251 9.12 -31.28 -11.52
CA LYS A 251 8.81 -32.70 -11.69
C LYS A 251 7.58 -33.01 -10.85
N GLY A 252 6.49 -33.41 -11.51
CA GLY A 252 5.25 -33.71 -10.83
C GLY A 252 5.37 -34.88 -9.84
N GLY A 253 4.57 -34.83 -8.77
CA GLY A 253 4.64 -35.70 -7.61
C GLY A 253 5.65 -35.27 -6.54
N LYS A 254 6.45 -34.22 -6.80
CA LYS A 254 7.35 -33.59 -5.82
C LYS A 254 6.94 -32.14 -5.59
N GLU A 255 7.12 -31.68 -4.35
CA GLU A 255 7.01 -30.27 -3.98
C GLU A 255 8.34 -29.55 -4.22
N ILE A 256 8.26 -28.28 -4.63
CA ILE A 256 9.43 -27.39 -4.76
C ILE A 256 9.19 -26.11 -3.96
N ALA A 257 10.21 -25.66 -3.25
CA ALA A 257 10.23 -24.33 -2.66
C ALA A 257 10.59 -23.30 -3.74
N ILE A 258 9.70 -22.31 -3.91
CA ILE A 258 9.87 -21.18 -4.82
C ILE A 258 10.66 -20.09 -4.10
N PRO A 259 11.86 -19.73 -4.57
CA PRO A 259 12.69 -18.74 -3.92
C PRO A 259 12.16 -17.32 -4.23
N LEU A 260 11.96 -16.52 -3.19
CA LEU A 260 11.47 -15.13 -3.31
C LEU A 260 12.45 -14.15 -2.65
N PRO A 261 12.57 -12.91 -3.17
CA PRO A 261 13.30 -11.85 -2.47
C PRO A 261 12.66 -11.49 -1.13
N TYR A 262 13.44 -10.86 -0.25
CA TYR A 262 12.90 -10.29 0.99
C TYR A 262 11.88 -9.20 0.71
N GLY A 263 10.76 -9.23 1.44
CA GLY A 263 9.66 -8.27 1.26
C GLY A 263 8.81 -8.49 0.01
N TRP A 264 9.03 -9.58 -0.73
CA TRP A 264 8.26 -9.93 -1.92
C TRP A 264 7.20 -11.00 -1.63
N SER A 265 6.19 -11.04 -2.48
CA SER A 265 5.12 -12.03 -2.49
C SER A 265 4.72 -12.38 -3.92
N TYR A 266 3.64 -13.12 -4.07
CA TYR A 266 3.10 -13.56 -5.35
C TYR A 266 1.60 -13.31 -5.45
N GLU A 267 1.12 -13.21 -6.68
CA GLU A 267 -0.31 -13.08 -6.99
C GLU A 267 -0.92 -14.47 -7.15
N MET A 268 -1.84 -14.87 -6.26
CA MET A 268 -2.35 -16.25 -6.19
C MET A 268 -2.98 -16.73 -7.50
N ASP A 269 -3.70 -15.85 -8.19
CA ASP A 269 -4.37 -16.14 -9.46
C ASP A 269 -3.44 -16.08 -10.68
N SER A 270 -2.15 -15.75 -10.48
CA SER A 270 -1.17 -15.63 -11.57
C SER A 270 -0.44 -16.94 -11.90
N ILE A 271 -0.71 -18.00 -11.15
CA ILE A 271 0.01 -19.27 -11.28
C ILE A 271 -0.49 -20.00 -12.51
N GLU A 272 0.38 -20.11 -13.51
CA GLU A 272 0.08 -20.82 -14.74
C GLU A 272 1.06 -21.95 -14.97
N THR A 273 0.55 -23.08 -15.45
CA THR A 273 1.34 -24.28 -15.74
C THR A 273 0.76 -25.03 -16.94
N ASP A 274 1.61 -25.81 -17.61
CA ASP A 274 1.21 -26.77 -18.66
C ASP A 274 0.65 -28.09 -18.09
N ALA A 275 0.53 -28.21 -16.76
CA ALA A 275 -0.12 -29.34 -16.11
C ALA A 275 -1.66 -29.30 -16.25
N PRO A 276 -2.35 -30.45 -16.19
CA PRO A 276 -3.81 -30.46 -16.33
C PRO A 276 -4.52 -29.65 -15.23
N ILE A 277 -5.67 -29.10 -15.61
CA ILE A 277 -6.53 -28.29 -14.73
C ILE A 277 -6.81 -29.05 -13.42
N ASN A 278 -6.73 -28.36 -12.29
CA ASN A 278 -6.88 -28.89 -10.91
C ASN A 278 -5.78 -29.86 -10.44
N SER A 279 -4.62 -29.91 -11.10
CA SER A 279 -3.47 -30.70 -10.63
C SER A 279 -2.47 -29.91 -9.77
N VAL A 280 -2.66 -28.60 -9.65
CA VAL A 280 -1.72 -27.70 -8.97
C VAL A 280 -2.14 -27.48 -7.54
N GLU A 281 -1.19 -27.61 -6.63
CA GLU A 281 -1.34 -27.37 -5.20
C GLU A 281 -0.28 -26.36 -4.79
N VAL A 282 -0.73 -25.27 -4.16
CA VAL A 282 0.11 -24.15 -3.73
C VAL A 282 -0.09 -23.99 -2.24
N THR A 283 1.01 -24.06 -1.49
CA THR A 283 0.97 -24.02 -0.03
C THR A 283 2.08 -23.12 0.49
N GLU A 284 1.91 -22.60 1.69
CA GLU A 284 2.91 -21.83 2.39
C GLU A 284 3.29 -22.56 3.67
N ASN A 285 4.55 -22.55 4.09
CA ASN A 285 4.94 -23.18 5.35
C ASN A 285 4.96 -22.16 6.52
N GLN A 286 5.25 -22.63 7.73
CA GLN A 286 5.36 -21.81 8.94
C GLN A 286 6.40 -20.66 8.87
N ASP A 287 7.34 -20.75 7.92
CA ASP A 287 8.41 -19.77 7.67
C ASP A 287 8.07 -18.80 6.54
N HIS A 288 6.84 -18.82 6.03
CA HIS A 288 6.37 -18.03 4.88
C HIS A 288 7.08 -18.35 3.56
N ILE A 289 7.55 -19.59 3.40
CA ILE A 289 8.13 -20.08 2.13
C ILE A 289 7.00 -20.68 1.28
N LEU A 290 6.94 -20.24 0.02
CA LEU A 290 6.00 -20.75 -0.98
C LEU A 290 6.44 -22.12 -1.53
N TYR A 291 5.50 -23.07 -1.54
CA TYR A 291 5.66 -24.38 -2.13
C TYR A 291 4.67 -24.59 -3.26
N LEU A 292 5.19 -25.09 -4.38
CA LEU A 292 4.41 -25.53 -5.53
C LEU A 292 4.53 -27.04 -5.67
N LYS A 293 3.39 -27.72 -5.86
CA LYS A 293 3.32 -29.15 -6.11
C LYS A 293 2.34 -29.44 -7.22
N ILE A 294 2.73 -30.32 -8.14
CA ILE A 294 1.84 -30.78 -9.21
C ILE A 294 1.53 -32.25 -8.96
N ASN A 295 0.26 -32.55 -8.69
CA ASN A 295 -0.28 -33.86 -8.35
C ASN A 295 -0.45 -34.77 -9.58
N GLN A 296 0.52 -34.75 -10.49
CA GLN A 296 0.61 -35.61 -11.67
C GLN A 296 2.03 -36.09 -11.90
N LYS A 297 2.20 -37.15 -12.68
CA LYS A 297 3.54 -37.59 -13.11
C LYS A 297 3.91 -36.86 -14.40
N GLY A 298 5.12 -36.33 -14.46
CA GLY A 298 5.61 -35.62 -15.63
C GLY A 298 6.62 -34.55 -15.26
N ARG A 299 7.09 -33.82 -16.27
CA ARG A 299 7.77 -32.54 -16.09
C ARG A 299 6.83 -31.48 -16.59
N PHE A 300 6.69 -30.42 -15.81
CA PHE A 300 5.75 -29.34 -16.06
C PHE A 300 6.49 -28.02 -15.92
N LYS A 301 6.14 -27.07 -16.76
CA LYS A 301 6.61 -25.69 -16.69
C LYS A 301 5.62 -24.90 -15.85
N TYR A 302 6.12 -23.94 -15.07
CA TYR A 302 5.25 -23.04 -14.33
C TYR A 302 5.76 -21.60 -14.44
N ARG A 303 4.82 -20.65 -14.28
CA ARG A 303 5.11 -19.23 -14.09
C ARG A 303 4.26 -18.66 -12.97
N ILE A 304 4.80 -17.66 -12.28
CA ILE A 304 4.14 -16.96 -11.18
C ILE A 304 4.52 -15.47 -11.27
N ILE A 305 3.54 -14.58 -11.12
CA ILE A 305 3.79 -13.15 -10.96
C ILE A 305 4.17 -12.89 -9.50
N ILE A 306 5.33 -12.26 -9.31
CA ILE A 306 5.88 -11.88 -8.01
C ILE A 306 6.09 -10.36 -7.96
N GLY A 307 6.08 -9.78 -6.77
CA GLY A 307 6.34 -8.35 -6.57
C GLY A 307 6.51 -8.00 -5.10
N SER A 308 6.98 -6.79 -4.79
CA SER A 308 7.08 -6.33 -3.39
C SER A 308 5.70 -6.19 -2.75
N LYS A 309 5.63 -6.42 -1.44
CA LYS A 309 4.41 -6.26 -0.66
C LYS A 309 4.12 -4.78 -0.43
N GLU A 310 2.90 -4.31 -0.73
CA GLU A 310 2.48 -2.93 -0.42
C GLU A 310 2.37 -2.67 1.10
N ARG A 311 2.16 -3.73 1.89
CA ARG A 311 2.23 -3.70 3.35
C ARG A 311 3.16 -4.81 3.83
N ILE A 312 4.21 -4.43 4.56
CA ILE A 312 5.08 -5.39 5.24
C ILE A 312 4.32 -5.95 6.45
N THR A 313 3.54 -7.01 6.24
CA THR A 313 3.02 -7.84 7.33
C THR A 313 4.04 -8.90 7.70
N ASP A 314 5.16 -8.48 8.30
CA ASP A 314 6.08 -9.43 8.90
C ASP A 314 5.59 -9.82 10.30
N GLY A 315 5.22 -11.09 10.46
CA GLY A 315 5.26 -11.82 11.73
C GLY A 315 4.22 -11.44 12.79
N GLY A 316 3.06 -12.11 12.76
CA GLY A 316 2.31 -12.38 13.99
C GLY A 316 3.15 -13.15 15.01
N ASN A 317 2.72 -13.23 16.27
CA ASN A 317 3.42 -13.91 17.38
C ASN A 317 3.95 -15.31 16.96
N GLN A 318 5.20 -15.39 16.51
CA GLN A 318 5.86 -16.66 16.20
C GLN A 318 6.43 -17.26 17.49
N ILE A 319 6.23 -18.56 17.67
CA ILE A 319 6.92 -19.35 18.69
C ILE A 319 8.36 -19.48 18.22
N LEU A 320 9.29 -18.81 18.90
CA LEU A 320 10.72 -18.88 18.60
C LEU A 320 11.27 -20.23 19.09
N GLU A 321 11.28 -21.23 18.20
CA GLU A 321 11.97 -22.48 18.50
C GLU A 321 13.48 -22.25 18.63
N LYS A 322 14.09 -22.86 19.64
CA LYS A 322 15.54 -22.74 19.86
C LYS A 322 16.28 -23.60 18.83
N LEU A 323 17.20 -22.95 18.13
CA LEU A 323 18.14 -23.57 17.21
C LEU A 323 18.91 -24.74 17.87
N LYS A 324 18.88 -25.92 17.24
CA LYS A 324 19.52 -27.15 17.71
C LYS A 324 20.92 -27.26 17.12
N ILE A 325 21.88 -26.60 17.76
CA ILE A 325 23.29 -26.64 17.35
C ILE A 325 24.17 -27.10 18.52
N ASN A 326 24.93 -28.17 18.29
CA ASN A 326 25.81 -28.76 19.30
C ASN A 326 27.27 -28.61 18.87
N GLY A 327 28.14 -28.27 19.83
CA GLY A 327 29.59 -28.15 19.61
C GLY A 327 30.19 -26.96 20.37
N ASP A 328 31.46 -27.11 20.73
CA ASP A 328 32.15 -26.16 21.59
C ASP A 328 32.68 -24.98 20.78
N LEU A 329 32.28 -23.76 21.17
CA LEU A 329 32.89 -22.54 20.66
C LEU A 329 34.30 -22.37 21.23
N PRO A 330 35.24 -21.78 20.46
CA PRO A 330 36.53 -21.34 20.96
C PRO A 330 36.36 -20.38 22.15
N GLU A 331 37.22 -20.50 23.17
CA GLU A 331 37.21 -19.60 24.34
C GLU A 331 37.39 -18.14 23.94
N GLU A 332 38.21 -17.84 22.92
CA GLU A 332 38.39 -16.48 22.40
C GLU A 332 37.07 -15.86 21.92
N LEU A 333 36.20 -16.64 21.27
CA LEU A 333 34.88 -16.17 20.85
C LEU A 333 33.94 -15.98 22.04
N LYS A 334 34.01 -16.87 23.05
CA LYS A 334 33.21 -16.73 24.29
C LYS A 334 33.60 -15.47 25.05
N ASP A 335 34.90 -15.21 25.19
CA ASP A 335 35.44 -14.01 25.82
C ASP A 335 35.00 -12.76 25.07
N LYS A 336 35.02 -12.78 23.73
CA LYS A 336 34.56 -11.67 22.91
C LYS A 336 33.05 -11.43 23.03
N ILE A 337 32.24 -12.48 23.09
CA ILE A 337 30.80 -12.37 23.38
C ILE A 337 30.60 -11.72 24.75
N ALA A 338 31.35 -12.15 25.77
CA ALA A 338 31.26 -11.59 27.12
C ALA A 338 31.68 -10.11 27.15
N GLU A 339 32.68 -9.72 26.37
CA GLU A 339 33.08 -8.33 26.16
C GLU A 339 31.95 -7.51 25.53
N PHE A 340 31.39 -7.98 24.40
CA PHE A 340 30.31 -7.27 23.73
C PHE A 340 29.04 -7.17 24.59
N LYS A 341 28.73 -8.18 25.40
CA LYS A 341 27.60 -8.13 26.35
C LYS A 341 27.78 -7.06 27.43
N LYS A 342 29.02 -6.72 27.81
CA LYS A 342 29.29 -5.65 28.80
C LYS A 342 28.99 -4.26 28.26
N GLU A 343 28.94 -4.08 26.94
CA GLU A 343 28.62 -2.80 26.30
C GLU A 343 27.12 -2.45 26.36
N ASN A 344 26.28 -3.35 26.87
CA ASN A 344 24.83 -3.15 27.05
C ASN A 344 24.11 -2.70 25.76
N LEU A 345 24.54 -3.25 24.63
CA LEU A 345 23.96 -3.01 23.31
C LEU A 345 22.56 -3.62 23.20
N GLN A 346 21.72 -3.04 22.32
CA GLN A 346 20.48 -3.68 21.90
C GLN A 346 20.78 -5.03 21.23
N PRO A 347 19.88 -6.04 21.32
CA PRO A 347 20.14 -7.39 20.78
C PRO A 347 20.56 -7.42 19.31
N LEU A 348 19.94 -6.57 18.47
CA LEU A 348 20.28 -6.46 17.05
C LEU A 348 21.68 -5.87 16.81
N ALA A 349 22.04 -4.81 17.55
CA ALA A 349 23.38 -4.21 17.47
C ALA A 349 24.46 -5.21 17.94
N LEU A 350 24.16 -5.96 19.02
CA LEU A 350 25.02 -7.06 19.46
C LEU A 350 25.16 -8.14 18.37
N ALA A 351 24.07 -8.50 17.69
CA ALA A 351 24.09 -9.45 16.59
C ALA A 351 25.00 -8.98 15.45
N ARG A 352 24.81 -7.75 14.96
CA ARG A 352 25.64 -7.14 13.90
C ARG A 352 27.12 -7.16 14.27
N LYS A 353 27.44 -6.79 15.51
CA LYS A 353 28.82 -6.78 16.02
C LYS A 353 29.44 -8.17 16.05
N VAL A 354 28.69 -9.19 16.48
CA VAL A 354 29.13 -10.59 16.47
C VAL A 354 29.36 -11.09 15.05
N VAL A 355 28.42 -10.84 14.13
CA VAL A 355 28.52 -11.27 12.73
C VAL A 355 29.70 -10.59 12.04
N ARG A 356 29.85 -9.26 12.20
CA ARG A 356 31.00 -8.50 11.70
C ARG A 356 32.32 -9.07 12.22
N HIS A 357 32.41 -9.35 13.53
CA HIS A 357 33.62 -9.90 14.13
C HIS A 357 34.03 -11.24 13.49
N ILE A 358 33.07 -12.11 13.18
CA ILE A 358 33.34 -13.38 12.51
C ILE A 358 33.79 -13.15 11.07
N ARG A 359 33.06 -12.34 10.31
CA ARG A 359 33.40 -11.98 8.92
C ARG A 359 34.83 -11.46 8.81
N ASP A 360 35.21 -10.53 9.67
CA ASP A 360 36.52 -9.86 9.63
C ASP A 360 37.69 -10.77 10.04
N ASN A 361 37.41 -11.86 10.76
CA ASN A 361 38.43 -12.79 11.25
C ASN A 361 38.58 -14.06 10.40
N LEU A 362 37.77 -14.22 9.35
CA LEU A 362 37.80 -15.35 8.43
C LEU A 362 38.26 -14.91 7.04
N LYS A 363 38.74 -15.86 6.24
CA LYS A 363 39.11 -15.66 4.83
C LYS A 363 38.27 -16.55 3.94
N TYR A 364 37.76 -15.99 2.85
CA TYR A 364 36.94 -16.72 1.91
C TYR A 364 37.76 -17.80 1.19
N LEU A 365 37.26 -19.04 1.12
CA LEU A 365 37.95 -20.14 0.46
C LEU A 365 36.99 -21.15 -0.15
N THR A 366 37.17 -21.49 -1.43
CA THR A 366 36.40 -22.52 -2.14
C THR A 366 37.31 -23.42 -2.99
N GLY A 367 36.73 -24.26 -3.85
CA GLY A 367 37.48 -25.06 -4.83
C GLY A 367 38.27 -26.22 -4.22
N LEU A 368 39.40 -26.59 -4.84
CA LEU A 368 40.22 -27.73 -4.41
C LEU A 368 40.88 -27.53 -3.05
N GLU A 369 41.31 -26.30 -2.76
CA GLU A 369 41.86 -25.95 -1.45
C GLU A 369 40.77 -25.97 -0.38
N GLY A 370 39.59 -25.41 -0.68
CA GLY A 370 38.40 -25.54 0.17
C GLY A 370 38.09 -26.99 0.53
N ARG A 371 38.09 -27.91 -0.45
CA ARG A 371 37.88 -29.35 -0.23
C ARG A 371 38.88 -29.99 0.72
N LYS A 372 40.15 -29.59 0.68
CA LYS A 372 41.16 -30.09 1.62
C LYS A 372 40.89 -29.60 3.03
N VAL A 373 40.45 -28.36 3.17
CA VAL A 373 40.12 -27.76 4.47
C VAL A 373 38.83 -28.35 5.04
N PHE A 374 37.79 -28.51 4.24
CA PHE A 374 36.52 -29.10 4.67
C PHE A 374 36.66 -30.52 5.19
N LYS A 375 37.55 -31.33 4.60
CA LYS A 375 37.89 -32.67 5.15
C LYS A 375 38.44 -32.60 6.57
N LYS A 376 39.22 -31.57 6.90
CA LYS A 376 39.72 -31.34 8.27
C LYS A 376 38.59 -30.96 9.22
N TYR A 377 37.62 -30.18 8.74
CA TYR A 377 36.42 -29.84 9.51
C TYR A 377 35.57 -31.06 9.82
N LYS A 378 35.24 -31.88 8.81
CA LYS A 378 34.47 -33.11 8.97
C LYS A 378 35.14 -34.10 9.93
N ALA A 379 36.47 -34.21 9.90
CA ALA A 379 37.24 -35.05 10.82
C ALA A 379 37.28 -34.52 12.27
N SER A 380 36.87 -33.28 12.52
CA SER A 380 36.98 -32.65 13.84
C SER A 380 35.78 -32.93 14.77
N GLY A 381 34.66 -33.44 14.24
CA GLY A 381 33.45 -33.75 15.02
C GLY A 381 32.99 -32.58 15.88
N SER A 382 32.83 -32.79 17.20
CA SER A 382 32.40 -31.74 18.14
C SER A 382 33.36 -30.54 18.24
N LYS A 383 34.61 -30.68 17.79
CA LYS A 383 35.61 -29.59 17.74
C LYS A 383 35.52 -28.77 16.44
N PHE A 384 34.49 -28.97 15.63
CA PHE A 384 34.28 -28.29 14.35
C PHE A 384 34.42 -26.76 14.46
N PHE A 385 33.69 -26.11 15.36
CA PHE A 385 33.76 -24.64 15.51
C PHE A 385 35.13 -24.14 15.93
N LYS A 386 35.79 -24.84 16.86
CA LYS A 386 37.19 -24.57 17.22
C LYS A 386 38.11 -24.67 16.00
N LYS A 387 37.89 -25.68 15.16
CA LYS A 387 38.71 -25.88 13.96
C LYS A 387 38.51 -24.78 12.91
N ILE A 388 37.29 -24.26 12.74
CA ILE A 388 37.04 -23.11 11.85
C ILE A 388 37.87 -21.91 12.34
N TRP A 389 37.82 -21.62 13.64
CA TRP A 389 38.52 -20.48 14.22
C TRP A 389 40.04 -20.62 14.19
N ASP A 390 40.57 -21.84 14.35
CA ASP A 390 42.00 -22.12 14.23
C ASP A 390 42.51 -21.92 12.78
N ILE A 391 41.73 -22.36 11.79
CA ILE A 391 42.14 -22.32 10.37
C ILE A 391 41.86 -20.94 9.75
N LYS A 392 40.84 -20.23 10.22
CA LYS A 392 40.38 -18.93 9.71
C LYS A 392 40.04 -18.92 8.22
N GLN A 393 39.52 -20.02 7.69
CA GLN A 393 39.10 -20.15 6.28
C GLN A 393 37.68 -20.72 6.20
N ALA A 394 36.80 -20.07 5.45
CA ALA A 394 35.40 -20.48 5.35
C ALA A 394 34.80 -20.05 4.00
N ASP A 395 33.78 -20.77 3.54
CA ASP A 395 32.82 -20.26 2.56
C ASP A 395 31.59 -19.68 3.28
N CYS A 396 30.59 -19.24 2.51
CA CYS A 396 29.33 -18.72 3.03
C CYS A 396 28.64 -19.68 4.00
N HIS A 397 28.61 -20.97 3.68
CA HIS A 397 28.00 -22.00 4.52
C HIS A 397 28.74 -22.15 5.87
N VAL A 398 30.07 -22.33 5.85
CA VAL A 398 30.86 -22.53 7.08
C VAL A 398 30.90 -21.27 7.95
N ALA A 399 31.02 -20.08 7.34
CA ALA A 399 31.07 -18.82 8.07
C ALA A 399 29.74 -18.52 8.78
N ASN A 400 28.62 -18.64 8.07
CA ASN A 400 27.30 -18.42 8.66
C ASN A 400 26.94 -19.51 9.67
N THR A 401 27.44 -20.74 9.52
CA THR A 401 27.30 -21.80 10.54
C THR A 401 28.01 -21.42 11.85
N LEU A 402 29.23 -20.87 11.78
CA LEU A 402 29.94 -20.37 12.95
C LEU A 402 29.23 -19.16 13.57
N ALA A 403 28.70 -18.26 12.74
CA ALA A 403 27.97 -17.09 13.20
C ALA A 403 26.68 -17.43 13.94
N VAL A 404 25.86 -18.32 13.39
CA VAL A 404 24.64 -18.79 14.05
C VAL A 404 24.95 -19.46 15.39
N ARG A 405 26.02 -20.29 15.47
CA ARG A 405 26.46 -20.89 16.76
C ARG A 405 26.88 -19.83 17.77
N THR A 406 27.61 -18.80 17.33
CA THR A 406 28.12 -17.71 18.18
C THR A 406 26.97 -16.81 18.67
N LEU A 407 25.99 -16.52 17.83
CA LEU A 407 24.77 -15.80 18.19
C LEU A 407 23.91 -16.58 19.20
N SER A 408 23.82 -17.91 19.05
CA SER A 408 23.15 -18.78 20.02
C SER A 408 23.81 -18.71 21.40
N GLU A 409 25.14 -18.69 21.47
CA GLU A 409 25.88 -18.46 22.73
C GLU A 409 25.66 -17.05 23.31
N ALA A 410 25.48 -16.06 22.43
CA ALA A 410 25.11 -14.72 22.84
C ALA A 410 23.66 -14.64 23.38
N GLY A 411 22.84 -15.67 23.21
CA GLY A 411 21.42 -15.68 23.60
C GLY A 411 20.54 -14.93 22.60
N ILE A 412 21.00 -14.79 21.35
CA ILE A 412 20.28 -14.13 20.26
C ILE A 412 19.59 -15.20 19.43
N ASN A 413 18.29 -15.03 19.21
CA ASN A 413 17.54 -15.93 18.34
C ASN A 413 17.95 -15.69 16.88
N SER A 414 18.47 -16.74 16.26
CA SER A 414 18.90 -16.75 14.88
C SER A 414 18.50 -18.05 14.19
N ARG A 415 18.43 -18.00 12.86
CA ARG A 415 18.16 -19.18 12.02
C ARG A 415 19.05 -19.18 10.79
N PHE A 416 19.34 -20.36 10.27
CA PHE A 416 20.19 -20.54 9.10
C PHE A 416 19.34 -20.52 7.83
N ILE A 417 19.76 -19.77 6.81
CA ILE A 417 19.02 -19.61 5.56
C ILE A 417 19.84 -20.14 4.40
N GLU A 418 19.16 -20.80 3.47
CA GLU A 418 19.72 -21.22 2.19
C GLU A 418 18.86 -20.72 1.04
N GLY A 419 19.50 -20.27 -0.04
CA GLY A 419 18.83 -19.72 -1.20
C GLY A 419 19.80 -19.34 -2.30
N TYR A 420 19.56 -18.21 -2.96
CA TYR A 420 20.41 -17.69 -4.03
C TYR A 420 20.80 -16.23 -3.75
N SER A 421 22.01 -15.85 -4.15
CA SER A 421 22.47 -14.45 -4.18
C SER A 421 22.77 -14.08 -5.62
N VAL A 422 21.96 -13.21 -6.22
CA VAL A 422 22.00 -12.89 -7.64
C VAL A 422 22.49 -11.46 -7.83
N ASN A 423 23.68 -11.30 -8.41
CA ASN A 423 24.28 -9.98 -8.65
C ASN A 423 24.36 -9.61 -10.14
N ASP A 424 24.22 -10.59 -11.03
CA ASP A 424 24.38 -10.43 -12.47
C ASP A 424 23.11 -10.86 -13.23
N LYS A 425 22.91 -10.24 -14.39
CA LYS A 425 21.85 -10.60 -15.35
C LYS A 425 22.40 -11.43 -16.50
N ASP A 426 21.53 -12.21 -17.14
CA ASP A 426 21.88 -12.91 -18.38
C ASP A 426 21.86 -11.99 -19.61
N GLU A 427 22.18 -12.55 -20.78
CA GLU A 427 22.17 -11.84 -22.07
C GLU A 427 20.79 -11.26 -22.43
N ASP A 428 19.72 -11.84 -21.88
CA ASP A 428 18.32 -11.47 -22.09
C ASP A 428 17.78 -10.55 -20.97
N GLY A 429 18.66 -10.05 -20.09
CA GLY A 429 18.29 -9.12 -19.01
C GLY A 429 17.56 -9.75 -17.82
N ASN A 430 17.60 -11.07 -17.65
CA ASN A 430 16.93 -11.81 -16.57
C ASN A 430 17.86 -12.09 -15.40
N ALA A 431 17.28 -12.22 -14.20
CA ALA A 431 17.97 -12.78 -13.05
C ALA A 431 17.90 -14.32 -13.11
N VAL A 432 19.07 -14.96 -13.13
CA VAL A 432 19.18 -16.42 -13.27
C VAL A 432 19.67 -17.05 -11.97
N MET A 433 18.87 -17.93 -11.38
CA MET A 433 19.27 -18.72 -10.20
C MET A 433 19.73 -20.10 -10.66
N HIS A 434 20.97 -20.44 -10.37
CA HIS A 434 21.58 -21.70 -10.74
C HIS A 434 22.47 -22.24 -9.60
N SER A 435 23.06 -23.41 -9.78
CA SER A 435 23.94 -24.02 -8.77
C SER A 435 25.13 -23.14 -8.34
N GLY A 436 25.66 -22.31 -9.25
CA GLY A 436 26.84 -21.48 -9.03
C GLY A 436 26.61 -20.22 -8.19
N ASN A 437 25.37 -19.77 -8.03
CA ASN A 437 25.01 -18.63 -7.19
C ASN A 437 24.13 -19.02 -5.99
N ARG A 438 24.15 -20.31 -5.63
CA ARG A 438 23.63 -20.77 -4.34
C ARG A 438 24.41 -20.13 -3.22
N HIS A 439 23.69 -19.64 -2.22
CA HIS A 439 24.28 -18.91 -1.11
C HIS A 439 23.59 -19.26 0.20
N ALA A 440 24.34 -19.13 1.29
CA ALA A 440 23.86 -19.38 2.64
C ALA A 440 24.20 -18.21 3.54
N TRP A 441 23.21 -17.78 4.34
CA TRP A 441 23.31 -16.64 5.24
C TRP A 441 22.51 -16.92 6.51
N LEU A 442 22.31 -15.91 7.35
CA LEU A 442 21.55 -16.06 8.59
C LEU A 442 20.50 -14.97 8.75
N GLU A 443 19.47 -15.27 9.55
CA GLU A 443 18.51 -14.28 10.00
C GLU A 443 18.54 -14.18 11.52
N VAL A 444 18.30 -12.98 12.04
CA VAL A 444 18.19 -12.69 13.47
C VAL A 444 16.83 -12.09 13.79
N TRP A 445 16.25 -12.48 14.92
CA TRP A 445 14.96 -11.93 15.35
C TRP A 445 15.15 -10.56 16.00
N ASP A 446 14.58 -9.52 15.39
CA ASP A 446 14.44 -8.22 16.02
C ASP A 446 13.17 -8.20 16.88
N SER A 447 13.35 -8.27 18.20
CA SER A 447 12.26 -8.20 19.16
C SER A 447 11.49 -6.87 19.13
N VAL A 448 12.12 -5.77 18.68
CA VAL A 448 11.49 -4.44 18.64
C VAL A 448 10.61 -4.32 17.41
N GLY A 449 11.15 -4.65 16.23
CA GLY A 449 10.42 -4.68 14.97
C GLY A 449 9.51 -5.89 14.80
N LYS A 450 9.61 -6.91 15.67
CA LYS A 450 8.93 -8.21 15.58
C LYS A 450 9.11 -8.87 14.21
N LYS A 451 10.33 -8.79 13.66
CA LYS A 451 10.65 -9.32 12.33
C LYS A 451 11.99 -10.01 12.30
N TRP A 452 12.16 -10.92 11.35
CA TRP A 452 13.45 -11.53 11.03
C TRP A 452 14.24 -10.59 10.12
N LEU A 453 15.47 -10.28 10.50
CA LEU A 453 16.39 -9.46 9.72
C LEU A 453 17.53 -10.31 9.19
N ARG A 454 17.82 -10.16 7.90
CA ARG A 454 18.98 -10.81 7.27
C ARG A 454 20.28 -10.21 7.80
N LEU A 455 21.27 -11.07 8.04
CA LEU A 455 22.68 -10.72 8.17
C LEU A 455 23.52 -11.77 7.42
N ASP A 456 24.74 -11.40 7.02
CA ASP A 456 25.64 -12.35 6.36
C ASP A 456 27.07 -12.26 6.91
N ALA A 457 27.56 -13.38 7.43
CA ALA A 457 28.93 -13.54 7.96
C ALA A 457 29.97 -13.92 6.88
N THR A 458 29.58 -14.01 5.61
CA THR A 458 30.46 -14.45 4.52
C THR A 458 31.70 -13.55 4.44
N PRO A 459 32.92 -14.11 4.51
CA PRO A 459 34.15 -13.32 4.46
C PRO A 459 34.32 -12.61 3.11
N LYS A 460 35.10 -11.52 3.12
CA LYS A 460 35.41 -10.77 1.88
C LYS A 460 36.04 -11.68 0.83
N GLY A 461 35.56 -11.59 -0.41
CA GLY A 461 36.10 -12.31 -1.57
C GLY A 461 35.16 -13.32 -2.23
N ASP A 462 33.90 -13.43 -1.78
CA ASP A 462 32.86 -14.17 -2.51
C ASP A 462 32.39 -13.35 -3.74
N PRO A 463 32.46 -13.88 -4.97
CA PRO A 463 31.98 -13.17 -6.16
C PRO A 463 30.47 -12.98 -6.20
N ASN A 464 29.70 -13.79 -5.46
CA ASN A 464 28.24 -13.75 -5.45
C ASN A 464 27.66 -12.85 -4.35
N VAL A 465 28.51 -12.16 -3.57
CA VAL A 465 28.09 -11.27 -2.48
C VAL A 465 28.56 -9.86 -2.76
N ASP A 466 27.62 -8.91 -2.77
CA ASP A 466 27.94 -7.49 -2.77
C ASP A 466 28.57 -7.11 -1.42
N GLN A 467 29.85 -6.73 -1.47
CA GLN A 467 30.64 -6.44 -0.27
C GLN A 467 30.26 -5.09 0.36
N ASP A 468 29.80 -4.14 -0.45
CA ASP A 468 29.42 -2.81 0.01
C ASP A 468 28.04 -2.87 0.68
N ALA A 469 27.09 -3.59 0.06
CA ALA A 469 25.78 -3.87 0.66
C ALA A 469 25.94 -4.63 2.00
N GLN A 470 26.79 -5.66 2.03
CA GLN A 470 27.07 -6.41 3.25
C GLN A 470 27.72 -5.55 4.36
N GLU A 471 28.61 -4.61 4.02
CA GLU A 471 29.21 -3.70 4.99
C GLU A 471 28.20 -2.70 5.54
N GLN A 472 27.30 -2.22 4.68
CA GLN A 472 26.20 -1.35 5.06
C GLN A 472 25.24 -2.05 6.03
N GLU A 473 24.82 -3.29 5.75
CA GLU A 473 23.96 -4.09 6.65
C GLU A 473 24.54 -4.31 8.04
N LEU A 474 25.86 -4.46 8.13
CA LEU A 474 26.57 -4.68 9.39
C LEU A 474 26.82 -3.38 10.15
N SER A 475 26.56 -2.21 9.56
CA SER A 475 26.70 -0.90 10.20
C SER A 475 25.67 -0.66 11.31
N ASP A 476 26.02 0.22 12.24
CA ASP A 476 25.15 0.54 13.38
C ASP A 476 23.90 1.34 12.92
N ASP A 477 23.98 2.00 11.76
CA ASP A 477 22.94 2.84 11.15
C ASP A 477 22.13 2.11 10.06
N ALA A 478 22.39 0.81 9.81
CA ALA A 478 21.69 0.09 8.75
C ALA A 478 20.20 -0.09 9.07
N GLU A 479 19.32 0.34 8.18
CA GLU A 479 17.96 -0.20 8.08
C GLU A 479 18.02 -1.45 7.20
N GLY A 480 17.26 -2.49 7.54
CA GLY A 480 17.45 -3.84 6.99
C GLY A 480 17.44 -3.91 5.45
N ASP A 481 18.10 -4.94 4.93
CA ASP A 481 18.20 -5.24 3.50
C ASP A 481 16.82 -5.32 2.81
N TYR A 482 16.57 -4.37 1.92
CA TYR A 482 15.46 -4.40 0.96
C TYR A 482 15.96 -4.10 -0.45
N GLY A 483 17.03 -4.74 -0.94
CA GLY A 483 17.34 -4.84 -2.39
C GLY A 483 17.48 -3.56 -3.21
N GLU A 484 17.37 -2.39 -2.60
CA GLU A 484 17.40 -1.07 -3.19
C GLU A 484 18.05 -0.14 -2.17
N ASN A 485 18.99 0.69 -2.61
CA ASN A 485 19.53 1.75 -1.77
C ASN A 485 18.39 2.69 -1.39
N ASP A 486 17.88 2.53 -0.16
CA ASP A 486 16.91 3.42 0.47
C ASP A 486 17.55 4.80 0.59
N SER A 487 17.38 5.61 -0.46
CA SER A 487 17.67 7.05 -0.49
C SER A 487 16.52 7.81 0.18
N GLU A 488 16.01 7.25 1.27
CA GLU A 488 14.99 7.92 2.08
C GLU A 488 15.65 9.08 2.83
N LEU A 489 14.96 10.22 2.90
CA LEU A 489 15.43 11.35 3.71
C LEU A 489 15.52 10.97 5.20
N MET A 490 14.62 10.10 5.65
CA MET A 490 14.52 9.60 7.01
C MET A 490 13.52 8.44 7.10
N SER A 491 13.73 7.48 7.99
CA SER A 491 12.79 6.37 8.15
C SER A 491 11.52 6.78 8.88
N GLU A 492 10.40 6.06 8.68
CA GLU A 492 9.14 6.40 9.37
C GLU A 492 9.29 6.39 10.90
N LYS A 493 10.09 5.46 11.41
CA LYS A 493 10.33 5.33 12.85
C LYS A 493 11.18 6.50 13.35
N GLU A 494 12.25 6.86 12.64
CA GLU A 494 13.05 8.03 12.99
C GLU A 494 12.28 9.34 12.87
N ILE A 495 11.38 9.48 11.89
CA ILE A 495 10.48 10.64 11.77
C ILE A 495 9.54 10.66 12.97
N ARG A 496 8.89 9.55 13.33
CA ARG A 496 8.01 9.49 14.50
C ARG A 496 8.78 9.78 15.80
N ASP A 497 9.99 9.25 15.93
CA ASP A 497 10.84 9.44 17.11
C ASP A 497 11.39 10.88 17.17
N LYS A 498 11.79 11.51 16.05
CA LYS A 498 12.17 12.93 16.01
C LYS A 498 10.98 13.87 16.14
N ILE A 499 9.80 13.52 15.64
CA ILE A 499 8.56 14.23 15.92
C ILE A 499 8.29 14.15 17.43
N LYS A 500 8.51 13.00 18.07
CA LYS A 500 8.34 12.81 19.52
C LYS A 500 9.41 13.52 20.36
N ASP A 501 10.67 13.51 19.92
CA ASP A 501 11.80 14.15 20.58
C ASP A 501 11.83 15.67 20.37
N SER A 502 11.39 16.16 19.22
CA SER A 502 11.20 17.60 18.99
C SER A 502 9.99 18.13 19.75
N LYS A 503 8.96 17.28 19.96
CA LYS A 503 7.84 17.52 20.89
C LYS A 503 8.28 17.48 22.37
N SER A 504 9.37 16.79 22.73
CA SER A 504 9.86 16.69 24.11
C SER A 504 10.92 17.77 24.46
N LYS A 505 11.84 18.09 23.54
CA LYS A 505 12.89 19.12 23.73
C LYS A 505 12.38 20.56 23.66
N SER A 506 11.19 20.79 23.10
CA SER A 506 10.50 22.09 23.12
C SER A 506 9.83 22.41 24.47
N GLY A 507 9.85 21.49 25.45
CA GLY A 507 9.25 21.66 26.78
C GLY A 507 10.07 22.48 27.79
N GLY A 508 11.00 23.34 27.35
CA GLY A 508 12.11 23.81 28.19
C GLY A 508 12.41 25.31 28.25
N SER A 509 11.51 26.22 27.87
CA SER A 509 11.61 27.63 28.30
C SER A 509 10.30 28.38 28.05
N GLY A 510 9.67 28.83 29.13
CA GLY A 510 8.30 29.35 29.15
C GLY A 510 8.05 30.58 28.27
N LYS A 511 7.26 30.37 27.22
CA LYS A 511 6.16 31.26 26.80
C LYS A 511 5.12 30.44 26.02
N LYS A 512 4.12 29.96 26.77
CA LYS A 512 2.81 29.38 26.38
C LYS A 512 2.77 28.48 25.15
N ASP A 513 2.78 27.19 25.46
CA ASP A 513 2.44 26.01 24.65
C ASP A 513 1.17 26.18 23.79
N LYS A 514 1.25 25.77 22.52
CA LYS A 514 0.08 25.41 21.69
C LYS A 514 0.31 24.04 21.06
N LYS A 515 -0.55 23.08 21.40
CA LYS A 515 -0.60 21.68 20.98
C LYS A 515 -0.95 21.57 19.48
N LEU A 516 -0.69 20.43 18.85
CA LEU A 516 -1.13 20.13 17.47
C LEU A 516 -2.65 20.23 17.26
N SER A 517 -3.45 20.04 18.32
CA SER A 517 -4.87 20.35 18.29
C SER A 517 -5.10 21.84 18.08
N ASP A 518 -4.29 22.71 18.69
CA ASP A 518 -4.40 24.17 18.58
C ASP A 518 -4.13 24.68 17.14
N ILE A 519 -3.31 24.00 16.34
CA ILE A 519 -3.03 24.38 14.94
C ILE A 519 -4.18 23.95 14.01
N ALA A 520 -4.71 22.73 14.17
CA ALA A 520 -5.89 22.29 13.44
C ALA A 520 -7.14 23.13 13.83
N GLU A 521 -7.24 23.52 15.10
CA GLU A 521 -8.27 24.41 15.63
C GLU A 521 -8.10 25.85 15.12
N GLU A 522 -6.88 26.36 14.96
CA GLU A 522 -6.62 27.68 14.38
C GLU A 522 -6.92 27.72 12.88
N ASN A 523 -6.49 26.71 12.12
CA ASN A 523 -6.79 26.60 10.69
C ASN A 523 -8.30 26.43 10.45
N PHE A 524 -8.98 25.63 11.28
CA PHE A 524 -10.43 25.51 11.24
C PHE A 524 -11.09 26.84 11.61
N ALA A 525 -10.65 27.51 12.68
CA ALA A 525 -11.19 28.79 13.12
C ALA A 525 -11.08 29.88 12.03
N GLU A 526 -9.95 29.93 11.32
CA GLU A 526 -9.73 30.84 10.20
C GLU A 526 -10.66 30.54 9.02
N LEU A 527 -10.73 29.28 8.58
CA LEU A 527 -11.56 28.86 7.45
C LEU A 527 -13.07 28.92 7.75
N ALA A 528 -13.46 28.67 9.00
CA ALA A 528 -14.84 28.68 9.47
C ALA A 528 -15.31 30.07 9.93
N MET A 529 -14.40 31.05 10.03
CA MET A 529 -14.65 32.39 10.58
C MET A 529 -15.21 32.34 12.01
N CYS A 530 -14.67 31.48 12.87
CA CYS A 530 -15.05 31.33 14.28
C CYS A 530 -13.88 31.57 15.23
N THR A 531 -14.12 31.62 16.55
CA THR A 531 -13.03 31.77 17.52
C THR A 531 -12.30 30.44 17.76
N SER A 532 -11.04 30.49 18.20
CA SER A 532 -10.26 29.28 18.52
C SER A 532 -10.91 28.44 19.65
N GLU A 533 -11.59 29.07 20.61
CA GLU A 533 -12.37 28.36 21.63
C GLU A 533 -13.60 27.65 21.04
N GLN A 534 -14.27 28.29 20.08
CA GLN A 534 -15.40 27.72 19.36
C GLN A 534 -14.99 26.52 18.48
N ALA A 535 -13.83 26.60 17.83
CA ALA A 535 -13.25 25.48 17.08
C ALA A 535 -12.91 24.29 17.99
N LYS A 536 -12.33 24.55 19.17
CA LYS A 536 -12.08 23.51 20.20
C LYS A 536 -13.34 22.79 20.63
N ASP A 537 -14.39 23.55 20.91
CA ASP A 537 -15.67 22.98 21.33
C ASP A 537 -16.31 22.14 20.23
N PHE A 538 -16.18 22.56 18.97
CA PHE A 538 -16.63 21.79 17.81
C PHE A 538 -15.87 20.46 17.67
N PHE A 539 -14.53 20.46 17.70
CA PHE A 539 -13.75 19.23 17.58
C PHE A 539 -14.02 18.24 18.72
N ARG A 540 -14.16 18.73 19.95
CA ARG A 540 -14.57 17.88 21.10
C ARG A 540 -15.95 17.27 20.92
N ALA A 541 -16.90 18.03 20.37
CA ALA A 541 -18.21 17.48 20.04
C ALA A 541 -18.10 16.43 18.94
N LEU A 542 -17.24 16.64 17.95
CA LEU A 542 -17.05 15.76 16.80
C LEU A 542 -16.37 14.43 17.18
N GLU A 543 -15.37 14.46 18.06
CA GLU A 543 -14.76 13.25 18.64
C GLU A 543 -15.79 12.45 19.45
N ARG A 544 -16.53 13.13 20.34
CA ARG A 544 -17.56 12.50 21.17
C ARG A 544 -18.64 11.80 20.34
N VAL A 545 -19.08 12.39 19.22
CA VAL A 545 -20.15 11.78 18.42
C VAL A 545 -19.67 10.58 17.62
N ARG A 546 -18.41 10.53 17.20
CA ARG A 546 -17.86 9.39 16.44
C ARG A 546 -17.72 8.11 17.28
N GLU A 547 -17.63 8.27 18.59
CA GLU A 547 -17.62 7.18 19.57
C GLU A 547 -19.03 6.65 19.92
N ILE A 548 -20.10 7.21 19.33
CA ILE A 548 -21.46 6.70 19.57
C ILE A 548 -21.63 5.33 18.89
N GLU A 549 -21.84 4.32 19.72
CA GLU A 549 -22.08 2.94 19.32
C GLU A 549 -23.58 2.61 19.33
N ASP A 550 -23.97 1.62 18.52
CA ASP A 550 -25.29 0.99 18.56
C ASP A 550 -25.40 0.00 19.74
N ASN A 551 -26.59 -0.58 19.93
CA ASN A 551 -26.82 -1.58 20.99
C ASN A 551 -25.98 -2.87 20.84
N ASN A 552 -25.32 -3.07 19.70
CA ASN A 552 -24.43 -4.20 19.44
C ASN A 552 -22.94 -3.85 19.64
N GLY A 553 -22.62 -2.63 20.08
CA GLY A 553 -21.26 -2.14 20.26
C GLY A 553 -20.55 -1.77 18.95
N GLN A 554 -21.31 -1.49 17.87
CA GLN A 554 -20.76 -1.07 16.58
C GLN A 554 -20.90 0.45 16.41
N SER A 555 -19.85 1.12 15.92
CA SER A 555 -19.92 2.55 15.59
C SER A 555 -20.97 2.82 14.51
N VAL A 556 -21.92 3.70 14.81
CA VAL A 556 -23.00 4.08 13.88
C VAL A 556 -22.43 4.70 12.59
N VAL A 557 -21.31 5.44 12.70
CA VAL A 557 -20.63 6.05 11.54
C VAL A 557 -20.10 4.99 10.58
N GLU A 558 -19.38 3.99 11.11
CA GLU A 558 -18.78 2.94 10.28
C GLU A 558 -19.85 2.04 9.66
N LEU A 559 -20.93 1.75 10.41
CA LEU A 559 -22.07 1.01 9.89
C LEU A 559 -22.70 1.68 8.66
N LEU A 560 -22.93 2.99 8.69
CA LEU A 560 -23.49 3.74 7.56
C LEU A 560 -22.55 3.75 6.35
N LYS A 561 -21.24 3.93 6.57
CA LYS A 561 -20.23 3.90 5.50
C LYS A 561 -20.17 2.54 4.82
N ASP A 562 -20.17 1.46 5.59
CA ASP A 562 -20.06 0.11 5.04
C ASP A 562 -21.29 -0.28 4.23
N GLN A 563 -22.49 0.12 4.66
CA GLN A 563 -23.70 -0.09 3.86
C GLN A 563 -23.67 0.73 2.57
N TRP A 564 -23.16 1.96 2.61
CA TRP A 564 -23.03 2.81 1.43
C TRP A 564 -22.03 2.24 0.41
N ARG A 565 -20.84 1.78 0.86
CA ARG A 565 -19.85 1.11 0.00
C ARG A 565 -20.43 -0.12 -0.70
N LYS A 566 -21.20 -0.94 0.01
CA LYS A 566 -21.88 -2.11 -0.58
C LYS A 566 -22.85 -1.73 -1.69
N ILE A 567 -23.54 -0.59 -1.57
CA ILE A 567 -24.45 -0.10 -2.61
C ILE A 567 -23.68 0.36 -3.84
N ILE A 568 -22.57 1.09 -3.66
CA ILE A 568 -21.69 1.49 -4.77
C ILE A 568 -21.19 0.25 -5.53
N GLN A 569 -20.78 -0.79 -4.80
CA GLN A 569 -20.32 -2.05 -5.39
C GLN A 569 -21.42 -2.81 -6.12
N ASP A 570 -22.60 -2.94 -5.52
CA ASP A 570 -23.74 -3.69 -6.09
C ASP A 570 -24.24 -3.10 -7.43
N HIS A 571 -23.95 -1.83 -7.71
CA HIS A 571 -24.35 -1.12 -8.94
C HIS A 571 -23.28 -1.10 -10.03
N ARG A 572 -22.14 -1.76 -9.84
CA ARG A 572 -21.15 -1.92 -10.93
C ARG A 572 -21.67 -2.93 -11.95
N VAL A 573 -21.89 -2.50 -13.18
CA VAL A 573 -22.31 -3.35 -14.31
C VAL A 573 -21.25 -3.31 -15.40
N GLU A 574 -20.86 -4.48 -15.90
CA GLU A 574 -20.00 -4.59 -17.09
C GLU A 574 -20.81 -4.30 -18.36
N VAL A 575 -20.34 -3.37 -19.21
CA VAL A 575 -20.97 -3.06 -20.50
C VAL A 575 -19.94 -3.23 -21.61
N SER A 576 -20.27 -3.99 -22.64
CA SER A 576 -19.48 -4.03 -23.88
C SER A 576 -19.68 -2.71 -24.63
N ASP A 577 -18.59 -1.96 -24.85
CA ASP A 577 -18.59 -0.72 -25.64
C ASP A 577 -17.83 -0.93 -26.94
N TYR A 578 -18.23 -0.21 -27.99
CA TYR A 578 -17.67 -0.32 -29.34
C TYR A 578 -16.73 0.84 -29.60
N ARG A 579 -15.46 0.56 -29.95
CA ARG A 579 -14.48 1.58 -30.29
C ARG A 579 -14.22 1.57 -31.80
N GLY A 580 -14.71 2.59 -32.51
CA GLY A 580 -14.44 2.80 -33.94
C GLY A 580 -13.14 3.60 -34.20
N PRO A 581 -12.86 3.90 -35.47
CA PRO A 581 -12.12 3.03 -36.38
C PRO A 581 -10.66 2.87 -35.91
N VAL A 582 -10.34 1.69 -35.40
CA VAL A 582 -8.99 1.20 -35.12
C VAL A 582 -8.34 0.61 -36.37
N ARG A 583 -7.07 0.23 -36.24
CA ARG A 583 -6.28 -0.43 -37.27
C ARG A 583 -6.71 -1.90 -37.44
N MET A 584 -6.45 -2.50 -38.60
CA MET A 584 -6.85 -3.86 -38.95
C MET A 584 -6.34 -4.94 -37.98
N ASP A 585 -5.17 -4.74 -37.39
CA ASP A 585 -4.59 -5.65 -36.39
C ASP A 585 -5.22 -5.50 -34.99
N GLU A 586 -5.87 -4.38 -34.73
CA GLU A 586 -6.51 -4.06 -33.46
C GLU A 586 -8.03 -4.28 -33.46
N GLY A 587 -8.65 -4.39 -34.63
CA GLY A 587 -10.10 -4.49 -34.80
C GLY A 587 -10.60 -5.89 -35.20
N ASP A 588 -11.84 -6.19 -34.82
CA ASP A 588 -12.52 -7.46 -34.99
C ASP A 588 -13.35 -7.52 -36.30
N SER A 589 -13.86 -6.36 -36.77
CA SER A 589 -14.67 -6.24 -37.98
C SER A 589 -14.39 -4.95 -38.75
N LEU A 590 -14.57 -4.96 -40.08
CA LEU A 590 -14.38 -3.78 -40.93
C LEU A 590 -15.65 -2.91 -40.94
N GLU A 591 -15.56 -1.71 -40.38
CA GLU A 591 -16.66 -0.74 -40.27
C GLU A 591 -16.59 0.33 -41.38
N ASP A 592 -15.40 0.90 -41.61
CA ASP A 592 -15.13 1.92 -42.63
C ASP A 592 -14.23 1.39 -43.76
N PRO A 593 -14.83 0.79 -44.80
CA PRO A 593 -14.10 0.27 -45.95
C PRO A 593 -13.48 1.37 -46.84
N ILE A 594 -13.91 2.63 -46.71
CA ILE A 594 -13.36 3.74 -47.51
C ILE A 594 -12.01 4.13 -46.95
N SER A 595 -11.92 4.37 -45.63
CA SER A 595 -10.66 4.67 -44.95
C SER A 595 -9.65 3.54 -45.16
N ALA A 596 -10.10 2.29 -45.02
CA ALA A 596 -9.20 1.14 -45.20
C ALA A 596 -8.65 1.04 -46.64
N LYS A 597 -9.48 1.39 -47.63
CA LYS A 597 -9.08 1.38 -49.04
C LYS A 597 -8.14 2.52 -49.41
N ILE A 598 -8.26 3.68 -48.76
CA ILE A 598 -7.31 4.79 -48.93
C ILE A 598 -5.95 4.38 -48.40
N ASP A 599 -5.91 3.81 -47.20
CA ASP A 599 -4.69 3.36 -46.53
C ASP A 599 -3.94 2.29 -47.34
N ILE A 600 -4.66 1.28 -47.83
CA ILE A 600 -4.09 0.24 -48.69
C ILE A 600 -3.49 0.84 -49.97
N LYS A 601 -4.14 1.85 -50.56
CA LYS A 601 -3.65 2.51 -51.77
C LYS A 601 -2.44 3.40 -51.52
N SER A 602 -2.28 3.95 -50.31
CA SER A 602 -1.07 4.66 -49.90
C SER A 602 0.09 3.73 -49.54
N GLY A 603 -0.10 2.41 -49.60
CA GLY A 603 0.93 1.42 -49.27
C GLY A 603 1.01 1.09 -47.77
N GLU A 604 -0.02 1.44 -47.01
CA GLU A 604 -0.12 1.11 -45.59
C GLU A 604 -0.57 -0.36 -45.44
N PHE A 605 0.26 -1.17 -44.78
CA PHE A 605 0.00 -2.61 -44.60
C PHE A 605 -1.03 -2.90 -43.50
N ASN A 606 -1.34 -1.90 -42.68
CA ASN A 606 -2.29 -1.99 -41.58
C ASN A 606 -3.35 -0.86 -41.67
N PRO A 607 -4.39 -1.04 -42.49
CA PRO A 607 -5.38 0.01 -42.77
C PRO A 607 -6.28 0.36 -41.57
N THR A 608 -6.63 1.65 -41.42
CA THR A 608 -7.66 2.12 -40.49
C THR A 608 -9.06 1.90 -41.05
N GLY A 609 -10.02 1.64 -40.17
CA GLY A 609 -11.42 1.42 -40.56
C GLY A 609 -12.06 0.19 -39.93
N PHE A 610 -11.40 -0.43 -38.95
CA PHE A 610 -11.92 -1.59 -38.24
C PHE A 610 -12.44 -1.19 -36.86
N GLU A 611 -13.40 -1.91 -36.30
CA GLU A 611 -13.92 -1.66 -34.94
C GLU A 611 -13.38 -2.72 -33.98
N LYS A 612 -13.22 -2.39 -32.70
CA LYS A 612 -12.84 -3.34 -31.65
C LYS A 612 -13.93 -3.44 -30.59
N GLU A 613 -14.36 -4.66 -30.27
CA GLU A 613 -15.21 -4.90 -29.11
C GLU A 613 -14.36 -4.84 -27.84
N VAL A 614 -14.57 -3.83 -26.99
CA VAL A 614 -13.88 -3.72 -25.70
C VAL A 614 -14.91 -3.88 -24.59
N LYS A 615 -14.71 -4.86 -23.72
CA LYS A 615 -15.42 -4.92 -22.44
C LYS A 615 -14.84 -3.83 -21.53
N ILE A 616 -15.57 -2.74 -21.36
CA ILE A 616 -15.21 -1.68 -20.42
C ILE A 616 -16.14 -1.83 -19.22
N GLU A 617 -15.61 -1.86 -18.01
CA GLU A 617 -16.43 -1.60 -16.82
C GLU A 617 -16.89 -0.14 -16.87
N ILE A 618 -17.98 0.13 -17.56
CA ILE A 618 -18.68 1.41 -17.47
C ILE A 618 -19.68 1.25 -16.35
N VAL A 619 -19.41 1.87 -15.21
CA VAL A 619 -20.40 2.10 -14.16
C VAL A 619 -21.55 2.89 -14.78
N LYS A 620 -22.59 2.20 -15.27
CA LYS A 620 -23.84 2.86 -15.61
C LYS A 620 -24.42 3.33 -14.29
N SER A 621 -24.48 4.66 -14.10
CA SER A 621 -25.21 5.27 -13.01
C SER A 621 -26.70 5.07 -13.26
N ASP A 622 -27.20 3.88 -12.92
CA ASP A 622 -28.60 3.52 -12.99
C ASP A 622 -29.35 3.89 -11.69
N PHE A 623 -28.73 4.67 -10.81
CA PHE A 623 -29.36 5.13 -9.58
C PHE A 623 -29.15 6.62 -9.33
N GLY A 624 -30.24 7.30 -8.94
CA GLY A 624 -30.18 8.64 -8.37
C GLY A 624 -29.78 8.55 -6.91
N GLY A 625 -28.88 9.42 -6.45
CA GLY A 625 -28.41 9.48 -5.06
C GLY A 625 -29.52 9.73 -4.01
N ILE A 626 -29.17 10.38 -2.90
CA ILE A 626 -30.13 10.63 -1.81
C ILE A 626 -30.05 12.08 -1.34
N ASN A 627 -31.20 12.73 -1.30
CA ASN A 627 -31.38 14.08 -0.78
C ASN A 627 -32.08 13.99 0.58
N ILE A 628 -31.38 14.37 1.64
CA ILE A 628 -31.88 14.28 3.01
C ILE A 628 -32.14 15.68 3.56
N TYR A 629 -33.35 15.89 4.08
CA TYR A 629 -33.82 17.16 4.63
C TYR A 629 -34.06 16.99 6.12
N PHE A 630 -33.25 17.66 6.94
CA PHE A 630 -33.43 17.64 8.39
C PHE A 630 -34.25 18.84 8.85
N SER A 631 -35.18 18.60 9.77
CA SER A 631 -35.84 19.61 10.58
C SER A 631 -35.59 19.30 12.05
N PHE A 632 -34.88 20.20 12.73
CA PHE A 632 -34.55 20.08 14.15
C PHE A 632 -35.32 21.08 14.99
N ASP A 633 -35.81 20.63 16.14
CA ASP A 633 -36.51 21.46 17.11
C ASP A 633 -35.53 22.25 18.00
N LEU A 634 -35.80 23.55 18.18
CA LEU A 634 -35.07 24.43 19.09
C LEU A 634 -35.98 25.16 20.07
N SER A 635 -37.19 24.63 20.28
CA SER A 635 -38.19 25.15 21.21
C SER A 635 -37.68 25.24 22.65
N GLY A 636 -38.39 26.00 23.48
CA GLY A 636 -38.03 26.18 24.89
C GLY A 636 -38.00 24.88 25.72
N SER A 637 -38.76 23.85 25.32
CA SER A 637 -38.75 22.52 25.97
C SER A 637 -37.45 21.76 25.75
N MET A 638 -36.70 22.06 24.69
CA MET A 638 -35.40 21.46 24.39
C MET A 638 -34.31 21.82 25.41
N ALA A 639 -34.53 22.84 26.24
CA ALA A 639 -33.62 23.20 27.33
C ALA A 639 -33.73 22.25 28.55
N TRP A 640 -34.80 21.46 28.62
CA TRP A 640 -35.04 20.54 29.74
C TRP A 640 -34.14 19.30 29.62
N PRO A 641 -33.81 18.65 30.75
CA PRO A 641 -33.01 17.43 30.71
C PRO A 641 -33.76 16.28 30.03
N ASP A 642 -33.04 15.55 29.19
CA ASP A 642 -33.46 14.29 28.59
C ASP A 642 -33.53 13.19 29.67
N ALA A 643 -34.56 12.35 29.59
CA ALA A 643 -34.94 11.42 30.65
C ALA A 643 -33.88 10.33 30.95
N VAL A 644 -33.05 9.98 29.96
CA VAL A 644 -32.05 8.90 30.09
C VAL A 644 -30.66 9.47 30.32
N SER A 645 -30.28 10.50 29.55
CA SER A 645 -28.91 11.04 29.60
C SER A 645 -28.69 12.09 30.70
N GLY A 646 -29.77 12.70 31.22
CA GLY A 646 -29.68 13.81 32.18
C GLY A 646 -29.08 15.11 31.60
N ARG A 647 -28.71 15.12 30.31
CA ARG A 647 -28.22 16.29 29.57
C ARG A 647 -29.40 17.04 28.95
N SER A 648 -29.21 18.30 28.55
CA SER A 648 -30.29 19.03 27.85
C SER A 648 -30.68 18.29 26.56
N LYS A 649 -31.98 18.20 26.26
CA LYS A 649 -32.47 17.58 25.02
C LYS A 649 -31.83 18.19 23.78
N ALA A 650 -31.62 19.51 23.78
CA ALA A 650 -30.93 20.24 22.71
C ALA A 650 -29.48 19.74 22.50
N ASP A 651 -28.73 19.46 23.57
CA ASP A 651 -27.37 18.94 23.46
C ASP A 651 -27.33 17.52 22.87
N VAL A 652 -28.28 16.66 23.27
CA VAL A 652 -28.36 15.29 22.75
C VAL A 652 -28.82 15.28 21.29
N GLN A 653 -29.80 16.11 20.94
CA GLN A 653 -30.21 16.30 19.55
C GLN A 653 -29.07 16.85 18.70
N ARG A 654 -28.30 17.83 19.18
CA ARG A 654 -27.14 18.36 18.47
C ARG A 654 -26.10 17.28 18.19
N ASP A 655 -25.80 16.46 19.20
CA ASP A 655 -24.82 15.38 19.07
C ASP A 655 -25.30 14.31 18.05
N ALA A 656 -26.58 13.92 18.10
CA ALA A 656 -27.17 13.01 17.11
C ALA A 656 -27.19 13.62 15.70
N ALA A 657 -27.54 14.91 15.57
CA ALA A 657 -27.56 15.61 14.30
C ALA A 657 -26.16 15.72 13.67
N LEU A 658 -25.15 16.04 14.49
CA LEU A 658 -23.75 16.11 14.04
C LEU A 658 -23.24 14.73 13.61
N LEU A 659 -23.57 13.67 14.34
CA LEU A 659 -23.25 12.28 14.00
C LEU A 659 -23.73 11.93 12.58
N PHE A 660 -25.03 12.11 12.31
CA PHE A 660 -25.61 11.71 11.03
C PHE A 660 -25.13 12.56 9.87
N ILE A 661 -25.03 13.87 10.05
CA ILE A 661 -24.60 14.75 8.97
C ILE A 661 -23.12 14.54 8.65
N ASP A 662 -22.25 14.33 9.65
CA ASP A 662 -20.84 13.96 9.42
C ASP A 662 -20.73 12.61 8.70
N ALA A 663 -21.47 11.58 9.14
CA ALA A 663 -21.46 10.26 8.52
C ALA A 663 -21.94 10.30 7.05
N LEU A 664 -23.07 10.96 6.78
CA LEU A 664 -23.64 11.10 5.44
C LEU A 664 -22.73 11.91 4.51
N MET A 665 -22.09 12.97 5.01
CA MET A 665 -21.13 13.75 4.21
C MET A 665 -19.83 13.01 3.93
N GLN A 666 -19.41 12.12 4.83
CA GLN A 666 -18.31 11.19 4.55
C GLN A 666 -18.70 10.17 3.47
N CYS A 667 -19.94 9.65 3.49
CA CYS A 667 -20.46 8.83 2.39
C CYS A 667 -20.50 9.61 1.06
N ALA A 668 -20.91 10.88 1.09
CA ALA A 668 -20.88 11.76 -0.08
C ALA A 668 -19.45 11.94 -0.64
N PHE A 669 -18.46 12.03 0.26
CA PHE A 669 -17.05 12.12 -0.11
C PHE A 669 -16.53 10.83 -0.75
N ILE A 670 -16.88 9.66 -0.18
CA ILE A 670 -16.54 8.34 -0.74
C ILE A 670 -17.08 8.23 -2.17
N SER A 671 -18.35 8.59 -2.40
CA SER A 671 -18.95 8.60 -3.74
C SER A 671 -18.18 9.47 -4.73
N ARG A 672 -17.66 10.64 -4.32
CA ARG A 672 -16.88 11.51 -5.21
C ARG A 672 -15.49 10.99 -5.54
N GLN A 673 -14.88 10.19 -4.67
CA GLN A 673 -13.55 9.63 -4.92
C GLN A 673 -13.61 8.38 -5.80
N GLU A 674 -14.67 7.57 -5.66
CA GLU A 674 -14.81 6.31 -6.38
C GLU A 674 -15.46 6.46 -7.78
N GLU A 675 -15.99 7.64 -8.12
CA GLU A 675 -16.75 7.88 -9.36
C GLU A 675 -16.18 8.97 -10.28
N ARG A 676 -16.52 8.91 -11.58
CA ARG A 676 -16.26 10.00 -12.55
C ARG A 676 -17.20 11.18 -12.26
N PRO A 677 -16.77 12.45 -12.51
CA PRO A 677 -17.54 13.65 -12.18
C PRO A 677 -18.94 13.77 -12.83
N ASP A 678 -19.24 12.93 -13.82
CA ASP A 678 -20.53 12.94 -14.55
C ASP A 678 -21.53 11.86 -14.07
N SER A 679 -21.17 10.96 -13.13
CA SER A 679 -22.11 9.99 -12.55
C SER A 679 -22.77 10.52 -11.29
N SER A 680 -24.10 10.51 -11.29
CA SER A 680 -24.93 11.24 -10.34
C SER A 680 -25.22 10.46 -9.06
N LEU A 681 -24.21 10.33 -8.18
CA LEU A 681 -24.40 9.92 -6.78
C LEU A 681 -24.26 11.04 -5.75
N PRO A 682 -25.01 12.15 -5.86
CA PRO A 682 -24.94 13.16 -4.83
C PRO A 682 -25.73 12.67 -3.60
N ILE A 683 -25.05 12.56 -2.47
CA ILE A 683 -25.72 12.75 -1.18
C ILE A 683 -25.78 14.26 -0.95
N LYS A 684 -26.97 14.85 -0.98
CA LYS A 684 -27.17 16.25 -0.59
C LYS A 684 -27.94 16.33 0.71
N ILE A 685 -27.57 17.30 1.53
CA ILE A 685 -28.21 17.53 2.83
C ILE A 685 -28.74 18.96 2.89
N MET A 686 -29.96 19.09 3.39
CA MET A 686 -30.57 20.36 3.78
C MET A 686 -30.84 20.34 5.28
N VAL A 687 -30.62 21.47 5.95
CA VAL A 687 -30.92 21.62 7.37
C VAL A 687 -31.80 22.83 7.60
N THR A 688 -32.94 22.58 8.23
CA THR A 688 -33.87 23.57 8.74
C THR A 688 -34.00 23.46 10.25
N LEU A 689 -34.21 24.61 10.89
CA LEU A 689 -34.41 24.71 12.33
C LEU A 689 -35.79 25.30 12.62
N ALA A 690 -36.55 24.63 13.48
CA ALA A 690 -37.85 25.12 13.94
C ALA A 690 -37.63 26.22 14.99
N SER A 691 -37.48 27.45 14.51
CA SER A 691 -37.60 28.71 15.26
C SER A 691 -38.92 29.39 14.89
N ASP A 692 -39.34 30.47 15.56
CA ASP A 692 -40.64 31.18 15.34
C ASP A 692 -41.08 31.34 13.86
N THR A 693 -40.13 31.48 12.93
CA THR A 693 -40.36 31.62 11.48
C THR A 693 -39.87 30.46 10.61
N GLY A 694 -39.12 29.50 11.18
CA GLY A 694 -38.41 28.45 10.45
C GLY A 694 -37.20 28.98 9.69
N ASP A 695 -35.99 28.58 10.09
CA ASP A 695 -34.74 29.05 9.48
C ASP A 695 -34.07 27.95 8.65
N VAL A 696 -33.68 28.29 7.42
CA VAL A 696 -32.79 27.44 6.61
C VAL A 696 -31.34 27.79 6.98
N LYS A 697 -30.61 26.83 7.53
CA LYS A 697 -29.19 27.00 7.88
C LYS A 697 -28.25 26.43 6.85
N LEU A 698 -28.67 25.35 6.21
CA LEU A 698 -27.97 24.74 5.10
C LEU A 698 -28.98 24.49 3.99
N HIS A 699 -28.85 25.21 2.88
CA HIS A 699 -29.56 24.87 1.65
C HIS A 699 -29.05 23.53 1.13
N LEU A 700 -29.89 22.83 0.36
CA LEU A 700 -29.56 21.51 -0.19
C LEU A 700 -28.18 21.52 -0.87
N THR A 701 -27.19 20.87 -0.26
CA THR A 701 -25.81 20.89 -0.74
C THR A 701 -25.09 19.58 -0.47
N ASP A 702 -24.10 19.31 -1.30
CA ASP A 702 -23.13 18.23 -1.17
C ASP A 702 -21.78 18.73 -0.60
N LYS A 703 -21.64 20.03 -0.34
CA LYS A 703 -20.39 20.66 0.13
C LYS A 703 -20.33 20.66 1.65
N TRP A 704 -19.26 20.09 2.21
CA TRP A 704 -19.03 19.99 3.65
C TRP A 704 -17.69 20.61 4.07
N ARG A 705 -17.53 21.94 3.91
CA ARG A 705 -16.29 22.65 4.28
C ARG A 705 -16.39 23.19 5.71
N PRO A 706 -15.27 23.67 6.31
CA PRO A 706 -15.27 24.20 7.68
C PRO A 706 -16.33 25.27 7.95
N LYS A 707 -16.65 26.10 6.96
CA LYS A 707 -17.68 27.14 7.05
C LYS A 707 -19.09 26.55 7.20
N GLU A 708 -19.46 25.55 6.39
CA GLU A 708 -20.77 24.91 6.49
C GLU A 708 -20.88 24.09 7.78
N GLN A 709 -19.80 23.41 8.19
CA GLN A 709 -19.72 22.64 9.43
C GLN A 709 -19.96 23.51 10.67
N TRP A 710 -19.27 24.65 10.75
CA TRP A 710 -19.44 25.58 11.87
C TRP A 710 -20.79 26.29 11.86
N ALA A 711 -21.27 26.73 10.69
CA ALA A 711 -22.58 27.37 10.57
C ALA A 711 -23.72 26.45 11.05
N PHE A 712 -23.63 25.16 10.73
CA PHE A 712 -24.56 24.15 11.22
C PHE A 712 -24.43 23.93 12.74
N TYR A 713 -23.23 23.66 13.24
CA TYR A 713 -22.99 23.39 14.66
C TYR A 713 -23.40 24.57 15.56
N SER A 714 -23.00 25.79 15.19
CA SER A 714 -23.35 27.01 15.93
C SER A 714 -24.86 27.26 15.94
N ALA A 715 -25.57 26.96 14.85
CA ALA A 715 -27.02 27.16 14.80
C ALA A 715 -27.78 26.20 15.74
N LEU A 716 -27.30 24.97 15.92
CA LEU A 716 -27.88 24.02 16.87
C LEU A 716 -27.58 24.33 18.34
N THR A 717 -26.61 25.21 18.61
CA THR A 717 -26.32 25.69 19.97
C THR A 717 -27.18 26.88 20.39
N GLN A 718 -27.89 27.51 19.46
CA GLN A 718 -28.71 28.70 19.72
C GLN A 718 -30.16 28.28 19.97
N LEU A 719 -30.54 28.10 21.24
CA LEU A 719 -31.93 27.86 21.62
C LEU A 719 -32.82 29.01 21.14
N ALA A 720 -33.89 28.68 20.41
CA ALA A 720 -34.86 29.66 19.96
C ALA A 720 -35.83 29.97 21.12
N LYS A 721 -36.25 31.24 21.25
CA LYS A 721 -37.36 31.60 22.12
C LYS A 721 -38.63 31.47 21.30
N GLY A 722 -39.47 30.45 21.53
CA GLY A 722 -40.61 30.21 20.66
C GLY A 722 -41.29 28.85 20.84
N GLY A 723 -42.36 28.63 20.06
CA GLY A 723 -42.99 27.31 19.88
C GLY A 723 -42.27 26.48 18.80
N THR A 724 -42.88 25.36 18.40
CA THR A 724 -42.34 24.43 17.37
C THR A 724 -43.13 24.56 16.05
N PRO A 725 -42.86 25.57 15.20
CA PRO A 725 -43.56 25.77 13.93
C PRO A 725 -43.05 24.83 12.84
N THR A 726 -43.26 23.53 13.04
CA THR A 726 -42.89 22.46 12.10
C THR A 726 -43.47 22.71 10.71
N HIS A 727 -44.71 23.21 10.62
CA HIS A 727 -45.33 23.53 9.34
C HIS A 727 -44.48 24.52 8.52
N LYS A 728 -43.85 25.51 9.16
CA LYS A 728 -42.99 26.50 8.48
C LYS A 728 -41.67 25.91 8.03
N THR A 729 -41.04 25.03 8.80
CA THR A 729 -39.79 24.37 8.36
C THR A 729 -40.03 23.47 7.17
N LEU A 730 -41.15 22.76 7.16
CA LEU A 730 -41.58 21.92 6.03
C LEU A 730 -41.93 22.74 4.79
N GLU A 731 -42.53 23.94 4.93
CA GLU A 731 -42.71 24.88 3.80
C GLU A 731 -41.38 25.31 3.19
N LYS A 732 -40.34 25.54 4.01
CA LYS A 732 -39.00 25.86 3.49
C LYS A 732 -38.36 24.68 2.77
N ILE A 733 -38.53 23.46 3.31
CA ILE A 733 -38.11 22.23 2.65
C ILE A 733 -38.81 22.08 1.30
N GLU A 734 -40.12 22.36 1.23
CA GLU A 734 -40.87 22.32 -0.03
C GLU A 734 -40.29 23.26 -1.09
N ILE A 735 -39.94 24.49 -0.70
CA ILE A 735 -39.39 25.49 -1.65
C ILE A 735 -38.08 25.00 -2.28
N ASP A 736 -37.15 24.46 -1.49
CA ASP A 736 -35.86 23.98 -2.01
C ASP A 736 -36.00 22.63 -2.72
N PHE A 737 -36.95 21.79 -2.30
CA PHE A 737 -37.32 20.59 -3.03
C PHE A 737 -37.89 20.90 -4.42
N ASP A 738 -38.77 21.89 -4.53
CA ASP A 738 -39.32 22.33 -5.82
C ASP A 738 -38.23 22.88 -6.75
N LYS A 739 -37.23 23.61 -6.22
CA LYS A 739 -36.07 24.05 -7.01
C LYS A 739 -35.25 22.87 -7.52
N GLU A 740 -34.96 21.90 -6.67
CA GLU A 740 -34.22 20.69 -7.05
C GLU A 740 -34.98 19.90 -8.14
N LEU A 741 -36.29 19.74 -8.00
CA LEU A 741 -37.11 19.09 -9.03
C LEU A 741 -37.05 19.83 -10.37
N VAL A 742 -37.09 21.17 -10.38
CA VAL A 742 -36.94 21.98 -11.59
C VAL A 742 -35.55 21.78 -12.21
N GLU A 743 -34.49 21.76 -11.40
CA GLU A 743 -33.12 21.52 -11.89
C GLU A 743 -32.95 20.11 -12.47
N LEU A 744 -33.48 19.09 -11.80
CA LEU A 744 -33.44 17.70 -12.28
C LEU A 744 -34.20 17.54 -13.61
N ASN A 745 -35.35 18.22 -13.73
CA ASN A 745 -36.14 18.24 -14.97
C ASN A 745 -35.41 19.01 -16.09
N HIS A 746 -34.77 20.15 -15.80
CA HIS A 746 -33.93 20.87 -16.77
C HIS A 746 -32.76 20.03 -17.28
N LYS A 747 -32.22 19.14 -16.43
CA LYS A 747 -31.15 18.20 -16.78
C LYS A 747 -31.66 16.94 -17.51
N ASN A 748 -32.96 16.83 -17.79
CA ASN A 748 -33.60 15.67 -18.45
C ASN A 748 -33.25 14.32 -17.79
N ILE A 749 -33.16 14.28 -16.45
CA ILE A 749 -32.87 13.04 -15.74
C ILE A 749 -34.11 12.13 -15.73
N PRO A 750 -34.01 10.86 -16.18
CA PRO A 750 -35.11 9.90 -16.14
C PRO A 750 -35.67 9.70 -14.72
N ASP A 751 -36.98 9.45 -14.59
CA ASP A 751 -37.65 9.34 -13.29
C ASP A 751 -37.09 8.20 -12.41
N ASP A 752 -36.62 7.11 -13.03
CA ASP A 752 -35.94 5.98 -12.37
C ASP A 752 -34.53 6.32 -11.88
N LYS A 753 -33.95 7.42 -12.36
CA LYS A 753 -32.61 7.92 -11.98
C LYS A 753 -32.66 9.18 -11.11
N LYS A 754 -33.85 9.61 -10.69
CA LYS A 754 -33.99 10.74 -9.76
C LYS A 754 -33.58 10.32 -8.34
N PRO A 755 -32.95 11.21 -7.57
CA PRO A 755 -32.54 10.91 -6.20
C PRO A 755 -33.75 10.63 -5.32
N LEU A 756 -33.57 9.78 -4.31
CA LEU A 756 -34.57 9.61 -3.26
C LEU A 756 -34.56 10.85 -2.37
N HIS A 757 -35.74 11.44 -2.14
CA HIS A 757 -35.90 12.57 -1.24
C HIS A 757 -36.45 12.08 0.09
N TYR A 758 -35.79 12.42 1.21
CA TYR A 758 -36.19 11.99 2.55
C TYR A 758 -36.15 13.14 3.55
N THR A 759 -37.29 13.45 4.17
CA THR A 759 -37.39 14.43 5.25
C THR A 759 -37.44 13.73 6.60
N ILE A 760 -36.57 14.17 7.51
CA ILE A 760 -36.44 13.74 8.89
C ILE A 760 -36.80 14.94 9.76
N GLU A 761 -37.89 14.82 10.50
CA GLU A 761 -38.31 15.82 11.48
C GLU A 761 -38.03 15.27 12.88
N VAL A 762 -37.35 16.03 13.73
CA VAL A 762 -37.02 15.64 15.10
C VAL A 762 -37.55 16.71 16.06
N SER A 763 -38.43 16.32 16.98
CA SER A 763 -38.99 17.20 18.00
C SER A 763 -39.27 16.45 19.31
N ASP A 764 -39.28 17.18 20.44
CA ASP A 764 -39.69 16.67 21.74
C ASP A 764 -41.19 16.86 22.04
N GLY A 765 -41.96 17.32 21.04
CA GLY A 765 -43.37 17.61 21.17
C GLY A 765 -44.12 17.59 19.84
N VAL A 766 -45.39 17.97 19.93
CA VAL A 766 -46.32 18.05 18.81
C VAL A 766 -46.22 19.45 18.15
N PRO A 767 -46.38 19.58 16.82
CA PRO A 767 -46.38 20.87 16.14
C PRO A 767 -47.33 21.90 16.78
N ASP A 768 -47.03 23.18 16.56
CA ASP A 768 -47.93 24.27 16.94
C ASP A 768 -49.26 24.30 16.15
N ASP A 769 -49.27 23.71 14.94
CA ASP A 769 -50.42 23.51 14.08
C ASP A 769 -50.35 22.12 13.40
N ASP A 770 -51.02 21.15 14.02
CA ASP A 770 -51.06 19.75 13.57
C ASP A 770 -51.70 19.57 12.20
N ASP A 771 -52.77 20.31 11.92
CA ASP A 771 -53.52 20.19 10.68
C ASP A 771 -52.70 20.74 9.51
N ALA A 772 -52.00 21.87 9.72
CA ALA A 772 -51.09 22.43 8.73
C ALA A 772 -49.86 21.52 8.49
N ALA A 773 -49.25 20.97 9.55
CA ALA A 773 -48.12 20.05 9.42
C ALA A 773 -48.51 18.78 8.64
N LYS A 774 -49.66 18.18 8.96
CA LYS A 774 -50.22 17.02 8.23
C LYS A 774 -50.50 17.33 6.77
N ALA A 775 -51.09 18.49 6.48
CA ALA A 775 -51.38 18.90 5.11
C ALA A 775 -50.09 19.01 4.27
N ILE A 776 -49.01 19.52 4.85
CA ILE A 776 -47.70 19.61 4.17
C ILE A 776 -47.05 18.23 4.04
N HIS A 777 -47.11 17.36 5.05
CA HIS A 777 -46.65 15.96 4.95
C HIS A 777 -47.30 15.25 3.77
N GLU A 778 -48.62 15.32 3.64
CA GLU A 778 -49.34 14.73 2.51
C GLU A 778 -48.92 15.34 1.17
N LYS A 779 -48.74 16.66 1.13
CA LYS A 779 -48.34 17.39 -0.08
C LYS A 779 -46.95 16.95 -0.56
N LEU A 780 -45.99 16.85 0.35
CA LEU A 780 -44.63 16.41 0.09
C LEU A 780 -44.57 14.95 -0.38
N LYS A 781 -45.37 14.08 0.23
CA LYS A 781 -45.54 12.69 -0.22
C LYS A 781 -46.13 12.57 -1.62
N LYS A 782 -47.17 13.35 -1.94
CA LYS A 782 -47.77 13.38 -3.29
C LYS A 782 -46.76 13.79 -4.37
N LYS A 783 -45.72 14.54 -4.01
CA LYS A 783 -44.58 14.91 -4.86
C LYS A 783 -43.45 13.87 -4.89
N GLY A 784 -43.58 12.73 -4.19
CA GLY A 784 -42.60 11.63 -4.21
C GLY A 784 -41.55 11.67 -3.10
N MET A 785 -41.70 12.51 -2.08
CA MET A 785 -40.78 12.55 -0.93
C MET A 785 -41.22 11.61 0.19
N PHE A 786 -40.26 10.91 0.80
CA PHE A 786 -40.47 10.19 2.05
C PHE A 786 -40.39 11.19 3.21
N VAL A 787 -41.39 11.22 4.09
CA VAL A 787 -41.39 12.09 5.28
C VAL A 787 -41.49 11.19 6.50
N ARG A 788 -40.71 11.46 7.54
CA ARG A 788 -40.76 10.73 8.80
C ARG A 788 -40.48 11.66 9.98
N SER A 789 -41.32 11.57 11.00
CA SER A 789 -41.25 12.41 12.20
C SER A 789 -40.86 11.58 13.41
N TYR A 790 -39.87 12.04 14.16
CA TYR A 790 -39.35 11.41 15.37
C TYR A 790 -39.75 12.29 16.55
N ILE A 791 -40.73 11.81 17.32
CA ILE A 791 -41.26 12.50 18.48
C ILE A 791 -40.69 11.84 19.73
N ILE A 792 -39.96 12.62 20.52
CA ILE A 792 -39.34 12.15 21.77
C ILE A 792 -40.21 12.54 22.97
N GLY A 793 -40.76 11.55 23.67
CA GLY A 793 -41.55 11.74 24.89
C GLY A 793 -42.99 12.22 24.66
N GLY A 794 -43.44 12.26 23.41
CA GLY A 794 -44.80 12.66 23.01
C GLY A 794 -45.53 11.58 22.20
N GLU A 795 -46.81 11.81 21.92
CA GLU A 795 -47.61 10.90 21.09
C GLU A 795 -47.43 11.18 19.59
N PRO A 796 -47.41 10.13 18.74
CA PRO A 796 -47.38 10.29 17.28
C PRO A 796 -48.59 11.08 16.80
N TYR A 797 -48.34 12.20 16.09
CA TYR A 797 -49.42 13.03 15.55
C TYR A 797 -49.78 12.67 14.11
N CYS A 798 -48.94 11.93 13.38
CA CYS A 798 -49.20 11.49 12.00
C CYS A 798 -48.85 10.00 11.79
N GLU A 799 -49.38 9.38 10.72
CA GLU A 799 -49.10 7.97 10.37
C GLU A 799 -47.62 7.71 10.05
N ASP A 800 -46.86 8.76 9.70
CA ASP A 800 -45.42 8.68 9.40
C ASP A 800 -44.54 8.94 10.61
N SER A 801 -45.13 9.06 11.79
CA SER A 801 -44.36 9.16 13.02
C SER A 801 -43.65 7.83 13.28
N ALA A 802 -42.36 7.90 13.58
CA ALA A 802 -41.62 6.76 14.11
C ALA A 802 -42.28 6.27 15.41
N PRO A 803 -42.05 5.00 15.82
CA PRO A 803 -42.46 4.54 17.13
C PRO A 803 -42.01 5.53 18.22
N PRO A 804 -42.85 5.81 19.22
CA PRO A 804 -42.56 6.83 20.23
C PRO A 804 -41.23 6.53 20.91
N LEU A 805 -40.34 7.52 20.94
CA LEU A 805 -39.03 7.41 21.58
C LEU A 805 -39.14 7.97 22.99
N GLU A 806 -38.55 7.30 23.97
CA GLU A 806 -38.54 7.77 25.36
C GLU A 806 -37.44 8.82 25.58
N SER A 807 -36.39 8.80 24.75
CA SER A 807 -35.23 9.67 24.88
C SER A 807 -34.55 9.94 23.53
N PHE A 808 -33.91 11.11 23.43
CA PHE A 808 -33.06 11.48 22.30
C PHE A 808 -31.85 10.55 22.14
N SER A 809 -31.43 9.86 23.21
CA SER A 809 -30.35 8.88 23.15
C SER A 809 -30.68 7.63 22.33
N GLN A 810 -31.97 7.37 22.07
CA GLN A 810 -32.42 6.27 21.18
C GLN A 810 -32.39 6.67 19.69
N LEU A 811 -32.31 7.98 19.40
CA LEU A 811 -32.38 8.51 18.04
C LEU A 811 -31.26 7.98 17.12
N PRO A 812 -29.97 7.90 17.54
CA PRO A 812 -28.90 7.34 16.71
C PRO A 812 -29.17 5.92 16.19
N GLU A 813 -29.80 5.07 16.99
CA GLU A 813 -30.08 3.69 16.59
C GLU A 813 -31.27 3.60 15.63
N VAL A 814 -32.38 4.28 15.95
CA VAL A 814 -33.60 4.19 15.15
C VAL A 814 -33.40 4.88 13.80
N LEU A 815 -32.81 6.08 13.82
CA LEU A 815 -32.58 6.84 12.60
C LEU A 815 -31.52 6.18 11.69
N SER A 816 -30.50 5.52 12.25
CA SER A 816 -29.53 4.78 11.44
C SER A 816 -30.17 3.59 10.73
N LYS A 817 -31.03 2.82 11.41
CA LYS A 817 -31.81 1.74 10.77
C LYS A 817 -32.70 2.26 9.64
N ASP A 818 -33.33 3.41 9.83
CA ASP A 818 -34.21 4.01 8.82
C ASP A 818 -33.45 4.53 7.60
N ILE A 819 -32.30 5.18 7.81
CA ILE A 819 -31.39 5.58 6.73
C ILE A 819 -30.85 4.35 5.99
N ILE A 820 -30.47 3.29 6.70
CA ILE A 820 -30.02 2.03 6.07
C ILE A 820 -31.14 1.40 5.26
N ASN A 821 -32.39 1.41 5.74
CA ASN A 821 -33.52 0.91 4.97
C ASN A 821 -33.76 1.72 3.68
N LEU A 822 -33.51 3.03 3.70
CA LEU A 822 -33.55 3.87 2.49
C LEU A 822 -32.40 3.54 1.54
N PHE A 823 -31.20 3.35 2.08
CA PHE A 823 -30.04 2.87 1.33
C PHE A 823 -30.34 1.54 0.62
N LEU A 824 -30.99 0.59 1.30
CA LEU A 824 -31.39 -0.69 0.70
C LEU A 824 -32.38 -0.53 -0.47
N LYS A 825 -33.22 0.51 -0.49
CA LYS A 825 -34.11 0.78 -1.62
C LYS A 825 -33.37 1.23 -2.87
N LEU A 826 -32.13 1.73 -2.72
CA LEU A 826 -31.30 2.09 -3.85
C LEU A 826 -30.69 0.87 -4.52
N LYS A 827 -30.61 -0.31 -3.88
CA LYS A 827 -30.01 -1.51 -4.49
C LYS A 827 -30.72 -1.93 -5.78
N PRO A 828 -29.99 -2.39 -6.80
CA PRO A 828 -30.61 -2.80 -8.05
C PRO A 828 -31.54 -3.99 -7.81
N ARG A 829 -32.79 -3.90 -8.30
CA ARG A 829 -33.72 -5.03 -8.24
C ARG A 829 -33.16 -6.14 -9.13
N ARG A 830 -32.65 -7.22 -8.52
CA ARG A 830 -32.26 -8.44 -9.26
C ARG A 830 -33.50 -8.94 -10.00
N ILE A 831 -33.56 -8.70 -11.31
CA ILE A 831 -34.51 -9.35 -12.18
C ILE A 831 -34.13 -10.84 -12.12
N LYS A 832 -35.00 -11.68 -11.55
CA LYS A 832 -34.86 -13.13 -11.69
C LYS A 832 -34.92 -13.40 -13.19
N GLN A 833 -33.78 -13.82 -13.76
CA GLN A 833 -33.73 -14.38 -15.10
C GLN A 833 -34.62 -15.61 -15.20
#